data_AF-A0A814BFQ7-F1
#
_entry.id   AF-A0A814BFQ7-F1
#
_cell.length_a   1.000
_cell.length_b   1.000
_cell.length_c   1.000
_cell.angle_alpha   90.00
_cell.angle_beta   90.00
_cell.angle_gamma   90.00
#
_symmetry.space_group_name_H-M   'P 1'
#
loop_
_entity.id
_entity.type
_entity.pdbx_description
1 polymer ?
#
loop_
_entity_poly.entity_id
_entity_poly.type
_entity_poly.pdbx_seq_one_letter_code
_entity_poly.pdbx_strand_id
1 'polypeptide(L)'
;MEDRLGTTGSSLSLNEIDTTQNYLRAGDNSAMAMTIPTTKTTTNSALCVLVNGRRIQQRYELLTAGPVQVCRVPHAKNIIEKIRFSRFLRRWEDHDISLAHNEILSKTPEGYLDRPILYSSIEDIAIWSKAKMIETDCHFCIRIVTNECVYFFQMNSMNLRDQWFHSILWKRNKLKFERILRTANRPEILLREMTNMIDFALTTPIENPEIHHFPLEIISEILQQQQFNLPRYVHENVIVALAPLLEKNYPSPEICDFFSRHCRDSPRSHIVIEMFTPVVQRILKHNTDFGKYPRMRIFVQEYLLALNSQNDGLRVVQEFIKKIHGPTMICPFPRVLSNFVSVCLAAIYNFFEDRKNFKFEDKQSCRAYEEETECQLVCYTKMLETMSTFDDWRPHLGLLLQSIPFPDEALTHDRFIEIFKNVVKYVVEDTRCEVHQTVLGIREGKEGWFEMFCLGGIACDDDGEMFSLMLSKLISCCCRKKRFLLSINKLLPALMLLALRENHSSLETLCAMLDLDAVENRDNKLQLISTLQSTSTGLKMYAKVCERQIALRELQQKGGPRKLTLPSRSTDSDLTKLLSSGSFGNLECLSLAFTNVTSACAEQLIKLPALRYLNLWSTQFGDAGLELISEHLNRLQVLNLCETPVTDKGLAYLTCMKMLRKLNLNSTHLSPLTFETLKKTISMWKLCLKRFSVMLVCRRMSTTSRNSIIDNAIKHLAINYQKEFDQLQKHENENSFERIQYLKTILQKTKKREHILQDINETKKLSNENDQDDDMSKMAVDELIRLQSNLTAIDNEIFDQVLPHELADNDDAELEVTAGVGGQEAMLFAKELFHMYENYAGFRKWSFEVIEYDQTDIGGLRQGKAFLNGLDVFKSLKYECGVHRVQRVPQTEKSGRIHTSTVTVAVLPQPKDIKIELPAKDLLAEPIRARGPGGQHVNKSESGCRLTHLPTGTVLERQDERFFNLNKNLAIKAMKNKLYQMQYDEQQALLQRTRKQQTGSGNRNEKIRTYNIPQNRISDERLEENVHHVSEFLHGTHRLHAMIEELKQQDRLHRFIELTNKSSS
;
A
#
# COMPACT_ATOMS: atom_id res chain seq x y z
N MET A 1 -58.15 -11.35 -11.17
CA MET A 1 -57.80 -12.67 -10.60
C MET A 1 -56.84 -12.36 -9.45
N GLU A 2 -57.34 -11.91 -8.31
CA GLU A 2 -58.00 -12.74 -7.25
C GLU A 2 -57.01 -13.83 -6.80
N ASP A 3 -56.65 -14.01 -5.53
CA ASP A 3 -57.34 -13.65 -4.28
C ASP A 3 -56.33 -13.93 -3.13
N ARG A 4 -56.24 -13.09 -2.08
CA ARG A 4 -56.79 -13.28 -0.69
C ARG A 4 -56.13 -14.42 0.10
N LEU A 5 -55.89 -14.44 1.41
CA LEU A 5 -56.22 -13.74 2.69
C LEU A 5 -55.19 -14.36 3.70
N GLY A 6 -54.83 -13.86 4.88
CA GLY A 6 -55.31 -12.85 5.80
C GLY A 6 -54.83 -13.23 7.23
N THR A 7 -54.75 -12.22 8.12
CA THR A 7 -54.99 -12.26 9.58
C THR A 7 -54.08 -13.13 10.48
N THR A 8 -53.73 -12.86 11.74
CA THR A 8 -53.92 -11.84 12.81
C THR A 8 -53.18 -12.45 14.03
N GLY A 9 -52.62 -11.67 14.96
CA GLY A 9 -52.37 -12.23 16.31
C GLY A 9 -51.19 -11.62 17.08
N SER A 10 -51.53 -10.73 17.99
CA SER A 10 -50.76 -10.08 19.04
C SER A 10 -50.11 -10.99 20.09
N SER A 11 -49.01 -10.49 20.69
CA SER A 11 -48.83 -10.20 22.14
C SER A 11 -47.61 -10.83 22.84
N LEU A 12 -46.91 -9.95 23.62
CA LEU A 12 -46.09 -10.18 24.82
C LEU A 12 -44.71 -10.86 24.64
N SER A 13 -43.60 -10.53 25.31
CA SER A 13 -43.12 -9.41 26.16
C SER A 13 -41.77 -9.85 26.77
N LEU A 14 -40.99 -8.88 27.30
CA LEU A 14 -39.85 -9.01 28.25
C LEU A 14 -38.49 -9.37 27.60
N ASN A 15 -37.34 -8.76 27.91
CA ASN A 15 -36.98 -7.66 28.82
C ASN A 15 -35.56 -7.19 28.45
N GLU A 16 -35.37 -5.90 28.22
CA GLU A 16 -34.09 -5.21 28.44
C GLU A 16 -34.10 -4.66 29.87
N ILE A 17 -32.99 -4.82 30.60
CA ILE A 17 -32.75 -4.12 31.87
C ILE A 17 -31.40 -3.41 31.80
N ASP A 18 -31.52 -2.08 31.89
CA ASP A 18 -30.64 -1.03 32.41
C ASP A 18 -29.37 -1.44 33.19
N THR A 19 -28.31 -0.63 33.06
CA THR A 19 -27.96 0.34 34.12
C THR A 19 -26.81 1.29 33.74
N THR A 20 -27.08 2.58 33.99
CA THR A 20 -26.21 3.75 34.04
C THR A 20 -25.28 3.79 35.28
N GLN A 21 -24.15 4.52 35.24
CA GLN A 21 -23.82 5.72 36.06
C GLN A 21 -22.33 5.95 36.50
N ASN A 22 -21.97 7.25 36.53
CA ASN A 22 -21.01 8.00 37.38
C ASN A 22 -19.51 8.01 37.00
N TYR A 23 -18.80 9.16 36.94
CA TYR A 23 -18.71 10.24 37.94
C TYR A 23 -18.46 11.66 37.37
N LEU A 24 -19.01 12.67 38.07
CA LEU A 24 -18.71 14.10 38.07
C LEU A 24 -17.99 14.51 39.37
N ARG A 25 -17.12 15.54 39.34
CA ARG A 25 -16.80 16.53 40.40
C ARG A 25 -15.86 17.60 39.78
N ALA A 26 -16.23 18.87 39.56
CA ALA A 26 -16.58 19.99 40.45
C ALA A 26 -15.37 20.81 40.96
N GLY A 27 -15.40 22.13 40.71
CA GLY A 27 -14.48 23.15 41.21
C GLY A 27 -14.79 24.55 40.64
N ASP A 28 -15.50 25.36 41.41
CA ASP A 28 -15.98 26.73 41.13
C ASP A 28 -14.88 27.82 41.19
N ASN A 29 -15.07 28.94 40.46
CA ASN A 29 -15.16 30.29 41.07
C ASN A 29 -15.46 31.46 40.09
N SER A 30 -16.44 32.27 40.51
CA SER A 30 -16.61 33.75 40.41
C SER A 30 -16.83 34.49 39.07
N ALA A 31 -18.11 34.75 38.79
CA ALA A 31 -18.81 36.05 38.67
C ALA A 31 -18.20 37.26 37.91
N MET A 32 -18.92 37.75 36.88
CA MET A 32 -19.58 39.07 36.90
C MET A 32 -20.62 39.20 35.77
N ALA A 33 -21.82 39.63 36.12
CA ALA A 33 -22.94 39.91 35.23
C ALA A 33 -23.05 41.42 34.96
N MET A 34 -23.51 41.81 33.76
CA MET A 34 -24.35 43.00 33.58
C MET A 34 -25.26 42.88 32.35
N THR A 35 -26.46 43.43 32.51
CA THR A 35 -27.76 43.20 31.86
C THR A 35 -28.08 44.10 30.65
N ILE A 36 -28.67 43.52 29.58
CA ILE A 36 -29.96 43.81 28.84
C ILE A 36 -30.41 45.30 28.71
N PRO A 37 -30.82 45.84 27.53
CA PRO A 37 -32.12 45.49 26.92
C PRO A 37 -32.32 45.45 25.38
N THR A 38 -33.08 44.41 25.00
CA THR A 38 -34.15 44.30 23.98
C THR A 38 -34.39 45.45 22.99
N THR A 39 -34.42 45.10 21.70
CA THR A 39 -35.40 45.63 20.73
C THR A 39 -35.95 44.51 19.82
N LYS A 40 -37.24 44.66 19.53
CA LYS A 40 -38.16 43.72 18.89
C LYS A 40 -37.84 43.48 17.42
N THR A 41 -37.98 42.25 16.92
CA THR A 41 -38.60 41.97 15.61
C THR A 41 -38.96 40.48 15.44
N THR A 42 -40.27 40.23 15.45
CA THR A 42 -41.04 39.29 14.60
C THR A 42 -40.51 37.87 14.35
N THR A 43 -41.17 36.95 15.05
CA THR A 43 -41.40 35.52 14.78
C THR A 43 -41.24 35.07 13.31
N ASN A 44 -40.13 34.37 13.02
CA ASN A 44 -40.04 33.40 11.93
C ASN A 44 -40.02 32.00 12.54
N SER A 45 -41.14 31.30 12.46
CA SER A 45 -41.27 29.91 12.88
C SER A 45 -40.62 28.99 11.84
N ALA A 46 -39.33 28.69 12.01
CA ALA A 46 -38.70 27.56 11.35
C ALA A 46 -39.22 26.26 11.99
N LEU A 47 -39.86 25.39 11.20
CA LEU A 47 -40.28 24.06 11.63
C LEU A 47 -39.03 23.25 12.04
N CYS A 48 -38.86 23.03 13.34
CA CYS A 48 -37.88 22.12 13.91
C CYS A 48 -38.61 20.85 14.36
N VAL A 49 -38.19 19.69 13.87
CA VAL A 49 -38.52 18.40 14.49
C VAL A 49 -37.33 17.96 15.32
N LEU A 50 -37.53 17.79 16.63
CA LEU A 50 -36.53 17.25 17.55
C LEU A 50 -36.60 15.72 17.54
N VAL A 51 -35.52 15.07 17.10
CA VAL A 51 -35.25 13.66 17.41
C VAL A 51 -33.85 13.60 18.03
N ASN A 52 -33.75 13.09 19.25
CA ASN A 52 -32.50 12.89 20.00
C ASN A 52 -31.60 14.14 20.18
N GLY A 53 -32.20 15.31 20.44
CA GLY A 53 -31.44 16.49 20.89
C GLY A 53 -30.43 17.07 19.90
N ARG A 54 -30.37 16.58 18.65
CA ARG A 54 -29.56 17.15 17.57
C ARG A 54 -30.47 17.85 16.56
N ARG A 55 -30.22 19.13 16.29
CA ARG A 55 -30.89 19.89 15.21
C ARG A 55 -30.48 19.28 13.86
N ILE A 56 -31.40 18.60 13.17
CA ILE A 56 -31.21 18.19 11.78
C ILE A 56 -32.02 19.16 10.91
N GLN A 57 -31.34 20.02 10.14
CA GLN A 57 -31.96 20.77 9.05
C GLN A 57 -32.23 19.78 7.90
N GLN A 58 -33.50 19.64 7.48
CA GLN A 58 -33.83 18.96 6.23
C GLN A 58 -33.17 19.71 5.06
N ARG A 59 -32.54 18.96 4.15
CA ARG A 59 -31.85 19.50 2.98
C ARG A 59 -32.60 19.11 1.70
N TYR A 60 -32.62 20.02 0.73
CA TYR A 60 -33.44 19.91 -0.48
C TYR A 60 -32.59 20.09 -1.74
N GLU A 61 -32.89 19.39 -2.84
CA GLU A 61 -32.26 19.66 -4.14
C GLU A 61 -32.92 20.86 -4.84
N LEU A 62 -32.16 21.63 -5.62
CA LEU A 62 -32.70 22.75 -6.40
C LEU A 62 -33.58 22.23 -7.54
N LEU A 63 -34.88 22.53 -7.50
CA LEU A 63 -35.80 22.19 -8.59
C LEU A 63 -35.65 23.15 -9.76
N THR A 64 -35.68 22.62 -10.98
CA THR A 64 -35.69 23.39 -12.23
C THR A 64 -37.02 23.30 -12.95
N ALA A 65 -37.73 22.16 -12.87
CA ALA A 65 -39.08 22.00 -13.40
C ALA A 65 -39.85 20.87 -12.68
N GLY A 66 -41.17 20.86 -12.80
CA GLY A 66 -42.02 19.76 -12.36
C GLY A 66 -43.51 20.11 -12.23
N PRO A 67 -44.36 19.10 -11.99
CA PRO A 67 -45.81 19.26 -11.93
C PRO A 67 -46.26 19.95 -10.64
N VAL A 68 -47.15 20.93 -10.76
CA VAL A 68 -47.73 21.71 -9.66
C VAL A 68 -49.18 22.05 -10.00
N GLN A 69 -50.08 21.91 -9.04
CA GLN A 69 -51.46 22.37 -9.21
C GLN A 69 -51.54 23.85 -8.87
N VAL A 70 -52.14 24.66 -9.75
CA VAL A 70 -52.17 26.11 -9.61
C VAL A 70 -53.60 26.62 -9.50
N CYS A 71 -53.80 27.57 -8.59
CA CYS A 71 -55.01 28.35 -8.49
C CYS A 71 -54.66 29.84 -8.53
N ARG A 72 -55.27 30.60 -9.45
CA ARG A 72 -55.07 32.06 -9.57
C ARG A 72 -56.25 32.82 -9.00
N VAL A 73 -55.97 33.73 -8.08
CA VAL A 73 -56.93 34.63 -7.45
C VAL A 73 -56.64 36.07 -7.87
N PRO A 74 -57.49 36.72 -8.68
CA PRO A 74 -57.29 38.12 -9.05
C PRO A 74 -57.40 39.04 -7.83
N HIS A 75 -56.60 40.11 -7.77
CA HIS A 75 -56.62 41.05 -6.64
C HIS A 75 -57.97 41.76 -6.53
N ALA A 76 -58.71 41.39 -5.51
CA ALA A 76 -59.93 42.03 -5.10
C ALA A 76 -59.64 43.13 -4.07
N LYS A 77 -59.70 44.41 -4.46
CA LYS A 77 -59.46 45.53 -3.54
C LYS A 77 -60.56 45.71 -2.48
N ASN A 78 -61.70 45.00 -2.54
CA ASN A 78 -62.87 45.21 -1.67
C ASN A 78 -63.39 43.95 -0.90
N ILE A 79 -63.95 44.20 0.30
CA ILE A 79 -64.48 43.19 1.26
C ILE A 79 -65.59 42.28 0.68
N ILE A 80 -66.33 42.76 -0.31
CA ILE A 80 -67.43 41.99 -0.94
C ILE A 80 -66.89 40.85 -1.82
N GLU A 81 -65.69 40.99 -2.37
CA GLU A 81 -65.02 39.92 -3.11
C GLU A 81 -64.40 38.87 -2.18
N LYS A 82 -63.99 39.25 -0.96
CA LYS A 82 -63.59 38.30 0.11
C LYS A 82 -64.68 37.27 0.44
N ILE A 83 -65.95 37.63 0.31
CA ILE A 83 -67.10 36.73 0.54
C ILE A 83 -67.34 35.80 -0.67
N ARG A 84 -66.98 36.25 -1.89
CA ARG A 84 -67.07 35.45 -3.13
C ARG A 84 -65.97 34.37 -3.26
N PHE A 85 -64.82 34.52 -2.59
CA PHE A 85 -63.76 33.50 -2.59
C PHE A 85 -64.11 32.19 -1.87
N SER A 86 -65.26 32.14 -1.16
CA SER A 86 -65.79 30.90 -0.55
C SER A 86 -66.11 29.79 -1.56
N ARG A 87 -66.13 30.08 -2.87
CA ARG A 87 -66.35 29.08 -3.94
C ARG A 87 -65.16 28.88 -4.89
N PHE A 88 -64.11 29.73 -4.84
CA PHE A 88 -63.05 29.73 -5.85
C PHE A 88 -61.85 28.80 -5.56
N LEU A 89 -61.65 28.37 -4.30
CA LEU A 89 -60.62 27.39 -3.94
C LEU A 89 -60.94 25.94 -4.39
N ARG A 90 -61.98 25.73 -5.21
CA ARG A 90 -62.37 24.41 -5.75
C ARG A 90 -61.85 24.12 -7.17
N ARG A 91 -61.27 25.11 -7.88
CA ARG A 91 -60.72 24.91 -9.23
C ARG A 91 -59.20 25.05 -9.19
N TRP A 92 -58.53 23.92 -9.36
CA TRP A 92 -57.10 23.77 -9.51
C TRP A 92 -56.81 23.28 -10.92
N GLU A 93 -55.76 23.81 -11.54
CA GLU A 93 -55.31 23.39 -12.86
C GLU A 93 -53.91 22.78 -12.74
N ASP A 94 -53.68 21.67 -13.43
CA ASP A 94 -52.39 20.99 -13.44
C ASP A 94 -51.45 21.69 -14.43
N HIS A 95 -50.32 22.18 -13.94
CA HIS A 95 -49.27 22.79 -14.76
C HIS A 95 -47.93 22.09 -14.56
N ASP A 96 -47.16 21.92 -15.63
CA ASP A 96 -45.75 21.55 -15.51
C ASP A 96 -44.91 22.83 -15.50
N ILE A 97 -44.50 23.25 -14.30
CA ILE A 97 -43.82 24.52 -14.05
C ILE A 97 -42.33 24.37 -14.35
N SER A 98 -41.71 25.40 -14.93
CA SER A 98 -40.27 25.54 -15.16
C SER A 98 -39.76 26.85 -14.56
N LEU A 99 -38.70 26.77 -13.74
CA LEU A 99 -38.03 27.91 -13.10
C LEU A 99 -36.90 28.42 -14.01
N ALA A 100 -37.25 29.27 -14.97
CA ALA A 100 -36.29 29.92 -15.87
C ALA A 100 -35.47 31.01 -15.17
N HIS A 101 -34.62 31.70 -15.93
CA HIS A 101 -33.69 32.70 -15.37
C HIS A 101 -34.42 33.91 -14.76
N ASN A 102 -35.42 34.48 -15.46
CA ASN A 102 -36.13 35.70 -15.05
C ASN A 102 -37.59 35.51 -14.61
N GLU A 103 -38.15 34.32 -14.82
CA GLU A 103 -39.57 34.06 -14.67
C GLU A 103 -39.89 32.60 -14.34
N ILE A 104 -41.10 32.39 -13.84
CA ILE A 104 -41.73 31.09 -13.63
C ILE A 104 -42.66 30.84 -14.82
N LEU A 105 -42.38 29.79 -15.60
CA LEU A 105 -43.11 29.42 -16.82
C LEU A 105 -43.93 28.15 -16.58
N SER A 106 -45.03 27.99 -17.32
CA SER A 106 -45.69 26.70 -17.50
C SER A 106 -45.31 26.14 -18.87
N LYS A 107 -44.94 24.85 -18.97
CA LYS A 107 -44.80 24.17 -20.27
C LYS A 107 -46.15 23.96 -20.97
N THR A 108 -47.24 24.11 -20.23
CA THR A 108 -48.63 24.18 -20.72
C THR A 108 -49.18 25.58 -20.41
N PRO A 109 -48.85 26.60 -21.22
CA PRO A 109 -49.21 28.01 -20.98
C PRO A 109 -50.68 28.27 -21.35
N GLU A 110 -51.60 27.62 -20.65
CA GLU A 110 -53.05 27.81 -20.77
C GLU A 110 -53.64 28.12 -19.39
N GLY A 111 -54.91 28.53 -19.33
CA GLY A 111 -55.63 28.66 -18.06
C GLY A 111 -55.06 29.68 -17.06
N TYR A 112 -54.77 29.25 -15.83
CA TYR A 112 -54.33 30.11 -14.73
C TYR A 112 -52.87 30.56 -14.81
N LEU A 113 -52.04 29.91 -15.64
CA LEU A 113 -50.66 30.29 -15.96
C LEU A 113 -50.49 30.53 -17.48
N ASP A 114 -51.44 31.25 -18.09
CA ASP A 114 -51.37 31.71 -19.48
C ASP A 114 -50.23 32.71 -19.73
N ARG A 115 -49.78 33.40 -18.69
CA ARG A 115 -48.64 34.32 -18.71
C ARG A 115 -47.59 33.91 -17.67
N PRO A 116 -46.29 34.08 -17.98
CA PRO A 116 -45.23 33.81 -17.01
C PRO A 116 -45.26 34.77 -15.82
N ILE A 117 -44.87 34.28 -14.64
CA ILE A 117 -44.71 35.10 -13.45
C ILE A 117 -43.27 35.59 -13.40
N LEU A 118 -43.05 36.88 -13.65
CA LEU A 118 -41.74 37.51 -13.51
C LEU A 118 -41.32 37.51 -12.03
N TYR A 119 -40.10 37.09 -11.69
CA TYR A 119 -39.65 37.13 -10.29
C TYR A 119 -39.63 38.56 -9.71
N SER A 120 -39.50 39.59 -10.57
CA SER A 120 -39.55 40.99 -10.17
C SER A 120 -40.94 41.52 -9.84
N SER A 121 -42.03 40.82 -10.24
CA SER A 121 -43.40 41.19 -9.88
C SER A 121 -43.90 40.50 -8.60
N ILE A 122 -43.09 39.60 -8.01
CA ILE A 122 -43.43 38.92 -6.76
C ILE A 122 -43.17 39.86 -5.57
N GLU A 123 -44.24 40.24 -4.85
CA GLU A 123 -44.18 41.05 -3.64
C GLU A 123 -43.88 40.18 -2.40
N ASP A 124 -44.65 39.11 -2.22
CA ASP A 124 -44.56 38.21 -1.07
C ASP A 124 -44.63 36.72 -1.49
N ILE A 125 -43.91 35.87 -0.77
CA ILE A 125 -43.97 34.41 -0.93
C ILE A 125 -43.99 33.76 0.46
N ALA A 126 -44.99 32.92 0.72
CA ALA A 126 -45.16 32.30 2.03
C ALA A 126 -45.70 30.88 1.93
N ILE A 127 -45.26 30.01 2.84
CA ILE A 127 -45.88 28.70 3.07
C ILE A 127 -47.26 28.94 3.69
N TRP A 128 -48.29 28.36 3.07
CA TRP A 128 -49.66 28.47 3.53
C TRP A 128 -49.99 27.30 4.50
N SER A 129 -50.28 27.59 5.77
CA SER A 129 -50.46 26.57 6.83
C SER A 129 -51.89 26.52 7.42
N LYS A 130 -52.25 25.35 7.97
CA LYS A 130 -53.58 24.94 8.45
C LYS A 130 -54.29 25.93 9.41
N ALA A 131 -53.54 26.73 10.17
CA ALA A 131 -54.11 27.68 11.14
C ALA A 131 -54.97 28.79 10.52
N LYS A 132 -54.98 28.94 9.18
CA LYS A 132 -55.77 29.94 8.46
C LYS A 132 -56.97 29.36 7.69
N MET A 133 -57.31 28.08 7.86
CA MET A 133 -58.42 27.44 7.15
C MET A 133 -59.47 26.84 8.08
N ILE A 134 -60.68 27.36 7.94
CA ILE A 134 -61.93 26.68 8.27
C ILE A 134 -62.40 26.10 6.91
N GLU A 135 -62.41 24.77 6.77
CA GLU A 135 -63.22 23.99 5.80
C GLU A 135 -62.78 23.69 4.33
N THR A 136 -61.51 23.61 3.92
CA THR A 136 -61.17 22.91 2.63
C THR A 136 -59.90 22.03 2.63
N ASP A 137 -59.91 20.95 1.84
CA ASP A 137 -58.88 19.91 1.68
C ASP A 137 -57.59 20.35 0.93
N CYS A 138 -57.13 21.59 1.14
CA CYS A 138 -55.91 22.08 0.50
C CYS A 138 -54.68 21.76 1.37
N HIS A 139 -54.01 20.66 1.08
CA HIS A 139 -52.80 20.24 1.78
C HIS A 139 -51.54 20.68 1.03
N PHE A 140 -50.58 21.29 1.76
CA PHE A 140 -49.23 21.63 1.28
C PHE A 140 -49.13 22.69 0.17
N CYS A 141 -49.67 23.89 0.40
CA CYS A 141 -49.63 24.98 -0.59
C CYS A 141 -48.56 26.06 -0.31
N ILE A 142 -48.04 26.69 -1.38
CA ILE A 142 -47.28 27.95 -1.36
C ILE A 142 -48.16 29.07 -1.89
N ARG A 143 -48.14 30.23 -1.24
CA ARG A 143 -48.77 31.46 -1.72
C ARG A 143 -47.71 32.38 -2.33
N ILE A 144 -47.93 32.81 -3.57
CA ILE A 144 -47.13 33.82 -4.28
C ILE A 144 -48.03 35.02 -4.56
N VAL A 145 -47.65 36.20 -4.06
CA VAL A 145 -48.40 37.45 -4.26
C VAL A 145 -47.69 38.30 -5.30
N THR A 146 -48.43 38.73 -6.32
CA THR A 146 -47.97 39.68 -7.34
C THR A 146 -48.86 40.91 -7.35
N ASN A 147 -48.43 42.00 -7.99
CA ASN A 147 -49.18 43.27 -8.03
C ASN A 147 -50.61 43.13 -8.59
N GLU A 148 -50.88 42.11 -9.42
CA GLU A 148 -52.17 41.93 -10.11
C GLU A 148 -53.00 40.78 -9.53
N CYS A 149 -52.37 39.75 -8.96
CA CYS A 149 -53.05 38.55 -8.48
C CYS A 149 -52.22 37.72 -7.49
N VAL A 150 -52.90 36.82 -6.78
CA VAL A 150 -52.31 35.84 -5.85
C VAL A 150 -52.39 34.45 -6.49
N TYR A 151 -51.25 33.76 -6.56
CA TYR A 151 -51.14 32.38 -7.00
C TYR A 151 -51.00 31.46 -5.80
N PHE A 152 -51.71 30.34 -5.83
CA PHE A 152 -51.52 29.22 -4.92
C PHE A 152 -50.98 28.04 -5.69
N PHE A 153 -49.83 27.52 -5.25
CA PHE A 153 -49.22 26.31 -5.78
C PHE A 153 -49.45 25.19 -4.79
N GLN A 154 -50.10 24.10 -5.18
CA GLN A 154 -50.36 22.92 -4.36
C GLN A 154 -49.49 21.75 -4.83
N MET A 155 -48.90 21.06 -3.85
CA MET A 155 -47.94 19.98 -4.04
C MET A 155 -48.42 18.70 -3.36
N ASN A 156 -47.92 17.56 -3.82
CA ASN A 156 -48.33 16.24 -3.33
C ASN A 156 -47.78 15.90 -1.93
N SER A 157 -46.77 16.63 -1.45
CA SER A 157 -46.15 16.38 -0.15
C SER A 157 -45.59 17.64 0.49
N MET A 158 -45.42 17.60 1.82
CA MET A 158 -44.78 18.67 2.59
C MET A 158 -43.33 18.92 2.13
N ASN A 159 -42.57 17.86 1.85
CA ASN A 159 -41.18 17.96 1.39
C ASN A 159 -41.10 18.65 0.01
N LEU A 160 -41.97 18.27 -0.94
CA LEU A 160 -42.01 18.91 -2.26
C LEU A 160 -42.43 20.38 -2.16
N ARG A 161 -43.38 20.71 -1.26
CA ARG A 161 -43.75 22.11 -1.01
C ARG A 161 -42.55 22.93 -0.54
N ASP A 162 -41.83 22.43 0.46
CA ASP A 162 -40.69 23.17 1.02
C ASP A 162 -39.55 23.27 0.00
N GLN A 163 -39.32 22.22 -0.78
CA GLN A 163 -38.35 22.21 -1.88
C GLN A 163 -38.68 23.25 -2.96
N TRP A 164 -39.94 23.32 -3.42
CA TRP A 164 -40.40 24.35 -4.37
C TRP A 164 -40.31 25.76 -3.79
N PHE A 165 -40.70 25.94 -2.52
CA PHE A 165 -40.62 27.22 -1.83
C PHE A 165 -39.20 27.75 -1.79
N HIS A 166 -38.24 26.92 -1.35
CA HIS A 166 -36.84 27.32 -1.30
C HIS A 166 -36.24 27.53 -2.70
N SER A 167 -36.59 26.70 -3.69
CA SER A 167 -36.10 26.86 -5.08
C SER A 167 -36.55 28.17 -5.73
N ILE A 168 -37.83 28.54 -5.56
CA ILE A 168 -38.39 29.81 -6.06
C ILE A 168 -37.76 31.00 -5.31
N LEU A 169 -37.63 30.89 -3.98
CA LEU A 169 -37.01 31.93 -3.16
C LEU A 169 -35.54 32.17 -3.57
N TRP A 170 -34.80 31.09 -3.87
CA TRP A 170 -33.42 31.17 -4.37
C TRP A 170 -33.34 31.94 -5.69
N LYS A 171 -34.14 31.56 -6.70
CA LYS A 171 -34.16 32.24 -8.01
C LYS A 171 -34.53 33.71 -7.92
N ARG A 172 -35.54 34.06 -7.10
CA ARG A 172 -35.94 35.45 -6.86
C ARG A 172 -34.80 36.26 -6.24
N ASN A 173 -34.18 35.74 -5.19
CA ASN A 173 -33.10 36.45 -4.50
C ASN A 173 -31.83 36.53 -5.35
N LYS A 174 -31.51 35.51 -6.15
CA LYS A 174 -30.41 35.53 -7.12
C LYS A 174 -30.51 36.74 -8.04
N LEU A 175 -31.66 36.94 -8.71
CA LEU A 175 -31.90 38.09 -9.58
C LEU A 175 -31.88 39.43 -8.85
N LYS A 176 -32.44 39.46 -7.63
CA LYS A 176 -32.42 40.66 -6.79
C LYS A 176 -30.97 41.08 -6.51
N PHE A 177 -30.12 40.15 -6.10
CA PHE A 177 -28.71 40.43 -5.82
C PHE A 177 -27.95 40.84 -7.09
N GLU A 178 -28.14 40.14 -8.21
CA GLU A 178 -27.53 40.52 -9.51
C GLU A 178 -27.87 41.96 -9.90
N ARG A 179 -29.15 42.37 -9.79
CA ARG A 179 -29.57 43.73 -10.14
C ARG A 179 -29.03 44.78 -9.19
N ILE A 180 -29.12 44.53 -7.88
CA ILE A 180 -28.68 45.52 -6.87
C ILE A 180 -27.17 45.69 -6.92
N LEU A 181 -26.41 44.61 -6.98
CA LEU A 181 -24.95 44.69 -6.98
C LEU A 181 -24.39 45.30 -8.28
N ARG A 182 -25.08 45.16 -9.42
CA ARG A 182 -24.71 45.82 -10.68
C ARG A 182 -25.11 47.31 -10.75
N THR A 183 -26.01 47.78 -9.90
CA THR A 183 -26.52 49.17 -9.92
C THR A 183 -26.08 50.00 -8.72
N ALA A 184 -25.57 49.36 -7.66
CA ALA A 184 -25.14 50.03 -6.45
C ALA A 184 -23.80 50.75 -6.63
N ASN A 185 -23.81 52.07 -6.52
CA ASN A 185 -22.60 52.90 -6.61
C ASN A 185 -21.99 53.27 -5.24
N ARG A 186 -22.66 52.93 -4.12
CA ARG A 186 -22.18 53.26 -2.77
C ARG A 186 -21.57 52.02 -2.09
N PRO A 187 -20.32 52.10 -1.56
CA PRO A 187 -19.59 50.93 -1.06
C PRO A 187 -20.26 50.29 0.16
N GLU A 188 -20.88 51.06 1.05
CA GLU A 188 -21.59 50.56 2.23
C GLU A 188 -22.82 49.70 1.87
N ILE A 189 -23.59 50.14 0.87
CA ILE A 189 -24.78 49.42 0.39
C ILE A 189 -24.35 48.11 -0.26
N LEU A 190 -23.30 48.17 -1.07
CA LEU A 190 -22.78 47.00 -1.75
C LEU A 190 -22.21 45.96 -0.78
N LEU A 191 -21.45 46.38 0.25
CA LEU A 191 -20.97 45.48 1.31
C LEU A 191 -22.13 44.81 2.06
N ARG A 192 -23.17 45.58 2.42
CA ARG A 192 -24.35 45.05 3.11
C ARG A 192 -25.07 44.00 2.26
N GLU A 193 -25.29 44.29 0.99
CA GLU A 193 -26.00 43.36 0.09
C GLU A 193 -25.13 42.16 -0.30
N MET A 194 -23.81 42.30 -0.40
CA MET A 194 -22.88 41.16 -0.50
C MET A 194 -22.98 40.25 0.72
N THR A 195 -22.95 40.82 1.93
CA THR A 195 -23.09 40.05 3.17
C THR A 195 -24.43 39.33 3.20
N ASN A 196 -25.53 40.01 2.87
CA ASN A 196 -26.86 39.40 2.77
C ASN A 196 -26.91 38.25 1.74
N MET A 197 -26.24 38.41 0.59
CA MET A 197 -26.15 37.38 -0.44
C MET A 197 -25.39 36.15 0.05
N ILE A 198 -24.26 36.36 0.72
CA ILE A 198 -23.42 35.30 1.29
C ILE A 198 -24.18 34.57 2.41
N ASP A 199 -24.79 35.31 3.33
CA ASP A 199 -25.61 34.74 4.41
C ASP A 199 -26.78 33.94 3.84
N PHE A 200 -27.44 34.43 2.78
CA PHE A 200 -28.51 33.70 2.12
C PHE A 200 -28.00 32.39 1.47
N ALA A 201 -26.83 32.41 0.83
CA ALA A 201 -26.21 31.21 0.26
C ALA A 201 -25.77 30.19 1.31
N LEU A 202 -25.40 30.63 2.52
CA LEU A 202 -24.99 29.75 3.62
C LEU A 202 -26.16 29.21 4.46
N THR A 203 -27.27 29.95 4.52
CA THR A 203 -28.45 29.59 5.34
C THR A 203 -29.54 28.87 4.55
N THR A 204 -29.49 28.88 3.22
CA THR A 204 -30.47 28.18 2.39
C THR A 204 -30.37 26.66 2.60
N PRO A 205 -31.49 25.94 2.75
CA PRO A 205 -31.48 24.48 2.92
C PRO A 205 -31.24 23.70 1.62
N ILE A 206 -30.88 24.38 0.52
CA ILE A 206 -30.73 23.77 -0.79
C ILE A 206 -29.30 23.25 -0.98
N GLU A 207 -29.15 21.98 -1.36
CA GLU A 207 -27.90 21.36 -1.75
C GLU A 207 -27.70 21.47 -3.27
N ASN A 208 -27.03 22.54 -3.69
CA ASN A 208 -26.56 22.67 -5.07
C ASN A 208 -25.24 23.47 -5.09
N PRO A 209 -24.17 22.99 -5.75
CA PRO A 209 -22.88 23.68 -5.78
C PRO A 209 -22.96 25.09 -6.39
N GLU A 210 -23.87 25.35 -7.33
CA GLU A 210 -24.09 26.68 -7.92
C GLU A 210 -24.43 27.75 -6.88
N ILE A 211 -25.02 27.36 -5.75
CA ILE A 211 -25.43 28.27 -4.68
C ILE A 211 -24.22 28.93 -4.02
N HIS A 212 -23.16 28.17 -3.82
CA HIS A 212 -21.93 28.68 -3.22
C HIS A 212 -21.00 29.33 -4.24
N HIS A 213 -21.08 28.93 -5.52
CA HIS A 213 -20.32 29.55 -6.60
C HIS A 213 -20.86 30.92 -7.01
N PHE A 214 -22.18 31.11 -7.01
CA PHE A 214 -22.83 32.35 -7.43
C PHE A 214 -22.30 33.62 -6.72
N PRO A 215 -22.20 33.67 -5.37
CA PRO A 215 -21.59 34.81 -4.68
C PRO A 215 -20.16 35.09 -5.14
N LEU A 216 -19.37 34.04 -5.37
CA LEU A 216 -17.97 34.17 -5.79
C LEU A 216 -17.89 34.72 -7.22
N GLU A 217 -18.75 34.27 -8.14
CA GLU A 217 -18.83 34.75 -9.52
C GLU A 217 -19.16 36.24 -9.58
N ILE A 218 -20.23 36.67 -8.90
CA ILE A 218 -20.61 38.09 -8.88
C ILE A 218 -19.50 38.96 -8.29
N ILE A 219 -18.92 38.54 -7.16
CA ILE A 219 -17.85 39.30 -6.53
C ILE A 219 -16.63 39.37 -7.47
N SER A 220 -16.36 38.32 -8.24
CA SER A 220 -15.30 38.32 -9.26
C SER A 220 -15.58 39.30 -10.39
N GLU A 221 -16.80 39.31 -10.95
CA GLU A 221 -17.21 40.28 -11.98
C GLU A 221 -17.02 41.72 -11.49
N ILE A 222 -17.44 41.97 -10.25
CA ILE A 222 -17.33 43.28 -9.60
C ILE A 222 -15.87 43.70 -9.41
N LEU A 223 -15.00 42.79 -8.96
CA LEU A 223 -13.57 43.05 -8.82
C LEU A 223 -12.88 43.27 -10.17
N GLN A 224 -13.35 42.59 -11.23
CA GLN A 224 -12.79 42.70 -12.59
C GLN A 224 -13.11 44.04 -13.25
N GLN A 225 -14.31 44.59 -13.05
CA GLN A 225 -14.76 45.83 -13.68
C GLN A 225 -14.07 47.11 -13.17
N GLN A 226 -13.08 47.00 -12.27
CA GLN A 226 -12.35 48.12 -11.66
C GLN A 226 -13.23 49.22 -11.04
N GLN A 227 -14.51 48.95 -10.74
CA GLN A 227 -15.39 49.88 -10.01
C GLN A 227 -14.94 50.14 -8.56
N PHE A 228 -13.88 49.47 -8.11
CA PHE A 228 -13.44 49.44 -6.74
C PHE A 228 -12.00 49.89 -6.53
N ASN A 229 -11.82 51.21 -6.50
CA ASN A 229 -10.94 51.80 -5.48
C ASN A 229 -11.72 51.80 -4.16
N LEU A 230 -11.90 50.62 -3.56
CA LEU A 230 -12.50 50.50 -2.24
C LEU A 230 -11.63 51.26 -1.24
N PRO A 231 -12.21 52.08 -0.36
CA PRO A 231 -11.48 52.59 0.79
C PRO A 231 -10.92 51.43 1.63
N ARG A 232 -9.74 51.61 2.22
CA ARG A 232 -9.03 50.56 3.00
C ARG A 232 -9.89 49.92 4.10
N TYR A 233 -10.80 50.68 4.72
CA TYR A 233 -11.71 50.17 5.74
C TYR A 233 -12.81 49.23 5.19
N VAL A 234 -13.14 49.29 3.90
CA VAL A 234 -14.13 48.40 3.26
C VAL A 234 -13.46 47.14 2.74
N HIS A 235 -12.18 47.22 2.32
CA HIS A 235 -11.40 46.05 1.86
C HIS A 235 -11.44 44.89 2.86
N GLU A 236 -11.15 45.17 4.12
CA GLU A 236 -11.11 44.17 5.19
C GLU A 236 -12.48 43.52 5.41
N ASN A 237 -13.54 44.32 5.40
CA ASN A 237 -14.91 43.82 5.59
C ASN A 237 -15.37 42.92 4.44
N VAL A 238 -14.94 43.18 3.20
CA VAL A 238 -15.22 42.27 2.07
C VAL A 238 -14.53 40.92 2.26
N ILE A 239 -13.29 40.91 2.73
CA ILE A 239 -12.56 39.67 3.02
C ILE A 239 -13.26 38.88 4.14
N VAL A 240 -13.65 39.58 5.22
CA VAL A 240 -14.37 38.96 6.35
C VAL A 240 -15.70 38.37 5.89
N ALA A 241 -16.45 39.06 5.04
CA ALA A 241 -17.70 38.56 4.48
C ALA A 241 -17.49 37.31 3.59
N LEU A 242 -16.39 37.23 2.85
CA LEU A 242 -16.07 36.10 1.97
C LEU A 242 -15.58 34.84 2.70
N ALA A 243 -14.94 35.00 3.87
CA ALA A 243 -14.25 33.91 4.55
C ALA A 243 -15.10 32.65 4.80
N PRO A 244 -16.38 32.74 5.24
CA PRO A 244 -17.21 31.56 5.46
C PRO A 244 -17.49 30.74 4.18
N LEU A 245 -17.54 31.38 3.00
CA LEU A 245 -17.72 30.67 1.73
C LEU A 245 -16.44 29.95 1.30
N LEU A 246 -15.28 30.54 1.57
CA LEU A 246 -13.99 30.05 1.13
C LEU A 246 -13.44 28.91 2.00
N GLU A 247 -14.05 28.65 3.17
CA GLU A 247 -13.72 27.47 3.98
C GLU A 247 -13.96 26.16 3.20
N LYS A 248 -14.96 26.14 2.31
CA LYS A 248 -15.35 24.97 1.50
C LYS A 248 -15.16 25.14 0.00
N ASN A 249 -14.87 26.34 -0.50
CA ASN A 249 -14.75 26.63 -1.93
C ASN A 249 -13.39 27.25 -2.28
N TYR A 250 -12.96 27.12 -3.53
CA TYR A 250 -11.73 27.77 -3.99
C TYR A 250 -12.01 29.24 -4.38
N PRO A 251 -11.09 30.16 -4.10
CA PRO A 251 -11.20 31.52 -4.58
C PRO A 251 -11.03 31.57 -6.11
N SER A 252 -11.77 32.45 -6.76
CA SER A 252 -11.60 32.76 -8.18
C SER A 252 -10.26 33.47 -8.45
N PRO A 253 -9.80 33.56 -9.71
CA PRO A 253 -8.57 34.26 -10.05
C PRO A 253 -8.59 35.75 -9.65
N GLU A 254 -9.72 36.44 -9.79
CA GLU A 254 -9.91 37.85 -9.41
C GLU A 254 -9.85 38.04 -7.89
N ILE A 255 -10.45 37.11 -7.13
CA ILE A 255 -10.37 37.10 -5.66
C ILE A 255 -8.94 36.82 -5.21
N CYS A 256 -8.21 35.94 -5.89
CA CYS A 256 -6.79 35.69 -5.60
C CYS A 256 -5.95 36.97 -5.77
N ASP A 257 -6.15 37.73 -6.86
CA ASP A 257 -5.44 39.01 -7.06
C ASP A 257 -5.81 40.06 -6.01
N PHE A 258 -7.07 40.07 -5.59
CA PHE A 258 -7.54 40.95 -4.52
C PHE A 258 -6.89 40.61 -3.17
N PHE A 259 -6.82 39.32 -2.82
CA PHE A 259 -6.15 38.87 -1.59
C PHE A 259 -4.64 39.07 -1.64
N SER A 260 -4.02 38.84 -2.81
CA SER A 260 -2.59 39.09 -3.04
C SER A 260 -2.21 40.54 -2.76
N ARG A 261 -3.03 41.49 -3.25
CA ARG A 261 -2.87 42.92 -2.94
C ARG A 261 -2.97 43.22 -1.44
N HIS A 262 -3.93 42.61 -0.74
CA HIS A 262 -4.04 42.81 0.71
C HIS A 262 -2.84 42.26 1.47
N CYS A 263 -2.31 41.08 1.10
CA CYS A 263 -1.08 40.53 1.68
C CYS A 263 0.11 41.49 1.52
N ARG A 264 0.22 42.16 0.36
CA ARG A 264 1.30 43.12 0.08
C ARG A 264 1.13 44.45 0.82
N ASP A 265 -0.08 44.99 0.82
CA ASP A 265 -0.37 46.32 1.40
C ASP A 265 -0.47 46.30 2.94
N SER A 266 -0.88 45.17 3.51
CA SER A 266 -1.16 45.01 4.95
C SER A 266 -0.71 43.64 5.48
N PRO A 267 0.58 43.26 5.35
CA PRO A 267 1.07 41.92 5.67
C PRO A 267 0.89 41.52 7.13
N ARG A 268 0.91 42.49 8.05
CA ARG A 268 0.70 42.30 9.51
C ARG A 268 -0.76 42.36 9.95
N SER A 269 -1.72 42.39 9.01
CA SER A 269 -3.14 42.38 9.35
C SER A 269 -3.54 41.02 9.96
N HIS A 270 -4.43 41.07 10.93
CA HIS A 270 -5.01 39.88 11.58
C HIS A 270 -5.70 38.95 10.58
N ILE A 271 -6.24 39.53 9.49
CA ILE A 271 -6.93 38.83 8.41
C ILE A 271 -6.01 37.80 7.73
N VAL A 272 -4.73 38.13 7.56
CA VAL A 272 -3.75 37.22 6.95
C VAL A 272 -3.64 35.96 7.79
N ILE A 273 -3.48 36.07 9.11
CA ILE A 273 -3.26 34.91 9.97
C ILE A 273 -4.55 34.12 10.19
N GLU A 274 -5.68 34.77 10.43
CA GLU A 274 -6.92 34.07 10.78
C GLU A 274 -7.72 33.58 9.57
N MET A 275 -7.90 34.44 8.57
CA MET A 275 -8.86 34.20 7.48
C MET A 275 -8.21 33.58 6.25
N PHE A 276 -6.98 33.96 5.91
CA PHE A 276 -6.30 33.37 4.74
C PHE A 276 -5.68 32.01 5.01
N THR A 277 -5.28 31.72 6.26
CA THR A 277 -4.67 30.43 6.63
C THR A 277 -5.51 29.22 6.22
N PRO A 278 -6.82 29.12 6.55
CA PRO A 278 -7.65 28.00 6.11
C PRO A 278 -7.77 27.90 4.58
N VAL A 279 -7.87 29.03 3.89
CA VAL A 279 -7.99 29.10 2.42
C VAL A 279 -6.71 28.58 1.76
N VAL A 280 -5.54 29.04 2.21
CA VAL A 280 -4.24 28.60 1.69
C VAL A 280 -3.98 27.13 2.01
N GLN A 281 -4.32 26.66 3.22
CA GLN A 281 -4.25 25.24 3.56
C GLN A 281 -5.10 24.39 2.61
N ARG A 282 -6.32 24.83 2.29
CA ARG A 282 -7.20 24.13 1.34
C ARG A 282 -6.59 24.09 -0.06
N ILE A 283 -6.07 25.22 -0.54
CA ILE A 283 -5.39 25.32 -1.84
C ILE A 283 -4.22 24.31 -1.90
N LEU A 284 -3.36 24.30 -0.88
CA LEU A 284 -2.18 23.43 -0.85
C LEU A 284 -2.53 21.94 -0.74
N LYS A 285 -3.59 21.58 0.00
CA LYS A 285 -4.00 20.19 0.23
C LYS A 285 -4.81 19.58 -0.91
N HIS A 286 -5.70 20.36 -1.53
CA HIS A 286 -6.74 19.82 -2.40
C HIS A 286 -6.64 20.27 -3.87
N ASN A 287 -5.89 21.34 -4.18
CA ASN A 287 -5.79 21.78 -5.56
C ASN A 287 -4.78 20.94 -6.37
N THR A 288 -5.12 20.69 -7.62
CA THR A 288 -4.29 19.97 -8.59
C THR A 288 -3.78 20.92 -9.65
N ASP A 289 -2.46 21.12 -9.69
CA ASP A 289 -1.70 21.80 -10.76
C ASP A 289 -1.77 23.33 -10.76
N PHE A 290 -0.83 23.97 -10.05
CA PHE A 290 -0.62 25.42 -10.09
C PHE A 290 -0.21 25.96 -11.47
N GLY A 291 0.24 25.13 -12.40
CA GLY A 291 0.56 25.56 -13.76
C GLY A 291 -0.66 26.12 -14.50
N LYS A 292 -1.85 25.61 -14.21
CA LYS A 292 -3.12 26.07 -14.80
C LYS A 292 -3.71 27.29 -14.11
N TYR A 293 -3.28 27.60 -12.88
CA TYR A 293 -3.89 28.62 -12.03
C TYR A 293 -2.83 29.59 -11.45
N PRO A 294 -2.20 30.44 -12.27
CA PRO A 294 -1.07 31.28 -11.86
C PRO A 294 -1.42 32.28 -10.76
N ARG A 295 -2.60 32.90 -10.81
CA ARG A 295 -3.05 33.87 -9.78
C ARG A 295 -3.22 33.24 -8.40
N MET A 296 -3.65 31.98 -8.34
CA MET A 296 -3.75 31.26 -7.08
C MET A 296 -2.37 30.96 -6.49
N ARG A 297 -1.38 30.62 -7.34
CA ARG A 297 0.01 30.44 -6.91
C ARG A 297 0.60 31.75 -6.38
N ILE A 298 0.35 32.87 -7.06
CA ILE A 298 0.78 34.22 -6.61
C ILE A 298 0.15 34.56 -5.26
N PHE A 299 -1.14 34.27 -5.06
CA PHE A 299 -1.77 34.48 -3.75
C PHE A 299 -1.07 33.69 -2.64
N VAL A 300 -0.73 32.42 -2.88
CA VAL A 300 0.02 31.62 -1.90
C VAL A 300 1.42 32.19 -1.65
N GLN A 301 2.11 32.68 -2.69
CA GLN A 301 3.41 33.37 -2.56
C GLN A 301 3.31 34.60 -1.65
N GLU A 302 2.40 35.53 -1.97
CA GLU A 302 2.20 36.77 -1.22
C GLU A 302 1.76 36.50 0.22
N TYR A 303 0.92 35.49 0.45
CA TYR A 303 0.55 35.05 1.79
C TYR A 303 1.76 34.55 2.60
N LEU A 304 2.63 33.73 2.01
CA LEU A 304 3.82 33.22 2.69
C LEU A 304 4.82 34.35 3.02
N LEU A 305 4.96 35.35 2.14
CA LEU A 305 5.75 36.55 2.43
C LEU A 305 5.13 37.41 3.54
N ALA A 306 3.80 37.54 3.56
CA ALA A 306 3.09 38.21 4.64
C ALA A 306 3.25 37.47 5.99
N LEU A 307 3.29 36.13 5.98
CA LEU A 307 3.65 35.34 7.17
C LEU A 307 5.12 35.57 7.59
N ASN A 308 6.04 35.72 6.65
CA ASN A 308 7.44 36.04 6.95
C ASN A 308 7.64 37.47 7.48
N SER A 309 6.66 38.36 7.30
CA SER A 309 6.68 39.74 7.82
C SER A 309 6.14 39.87 9.26
N GLN A 310 5.69 38.77 9.85
CA GLN A 310 5.26 38.72 11.26
C GLN A 310 6.47 38.83 12.21
N ASN A 311 6.21 39.05 13.50
CA ASN A 311 7.26 39.31 14.50
C ASN A 311 8.32 38.19 14.58
N ASP A 312 7.91 36.92 14.49
CA ASP A 312 8.83 35.76 14.52
C ASP A 312 9.38 35.40 13.12
N GLY A 313 9.03 36.18 12.11
CA GLY A 313 9.47 36.08 10.72
C GLY A 313 9.42 34.66 10.16
N LEU A 314 10.59 34.17 9.73
CA LEU A 314 10.74 32.88 9.08
C LEU A 314 10.26 31.69 9.92
N ARG A 315 10.32 31.80 11.26
CA ARG A 315 9.85 30.72 12.15
C ARG A 315 8.36 30.46 11.98
N VAL A 316 7.56 31.49 11.70
CA VAL A 316 6.11 31.36 11.46
C VAL A 316 5.85 30.53 10.20
N VAL A 317 6.63 30.77 9.14
CA VAL A 317 6.53 30.00 7.89
C VAL A 317 6.95 28.54 8.10
N GLN A 318 8.01 28.30 8.88
CA GLN A 318 8.45 26.94 9.20
C GLN A 318 7.42 26.16 10.02
N GLU A 319 6.83 26.79 11.04
CA GLU A 319 5.75 26.19 11.83
C GLU A 319 4.48 25.95 10.99
N PHE A 320 4.19 26.83 10.02
CA PHE A 320 3.11 26.62 9.07
C PHE A 320 3.35 25.37 8.19
N ILE A 321 4.55 25.19 7.65
CA ILE A 321 4.92 23.99 6.86
C ILE A 321 4.78 22.73 7.72
N LYS A 322 5.30 22.73 8.95
CA LYS A 322 5.17 21.61 9.91
C LYS A 322 3.70 21.30 10.20
N LYS A 323 2.86 22.32 10.40
CA LYS A 323 1.42 22.17 10.65
C LYS A 323 0.67 21.57 9.46
N ILE A 324 1.07 21.90 8.22
CA ILE A 324 0.45 21.31 7.02
C ILE A 324 0.91 19.87 6.79
N HIS A 325 2.19 19.58 7.00
CA HIS A 325 2.71 18.21 6.98
C HIS A 325 1.93 17.32 7.96
N GLY A 326 1.68 17.84 9.17
CA GLY A 326 1.00 17.13 10.24
C GLY A 326 1.98 16.42 11.18
N PRO A 327 1.50 15.95 12.34
CA PRO A 327 2.34 15.35 13.39
C PRO A 327 2.73 13.89 13.10
N THR A 328 2.19 13.29 12.05
CA THR A 328 2.45 11.90 11.65
C THR A 328 3.81 11.78 10.94
N MET A 329 4.42 10.59 11.00
CA MET A 329 5.67 10.32 10.28
C MET A 329 5.52 10.37 8.75
N ILE A 330 4.29 10.29 8.23
CA ILE A 330 3.95 10.38 6.81
C ILE A 330 2.90 11.48 6.65
N CYS A 331 3.12 12.39 5.69
CA CYS A 331 2.15 13.40 5.33
C CYS A 331 0.89 12.76 4.72
N PRO A 332 -0.32 13.03 5.24
CA PRO A 332 -1.57 12.46 4.73
C PRO A 332 -2.01 13.05 3.38
N PHE A 333 -1.38 14.15 2.94
CA PHE A 333 -1.75 14.88 1.73
C PHE A 333 -0.61 14.83 0.69
N PRO A 334 -0.66 13.92 -0.30
CA PRO A 334 0.48 13.63 -1.18
C PRO A 334 0.88 14.80 -2.11
N ARG A 335 -0.02 15.78 -2.33
CA ARG A 335 0.22 16.91 -3.25
C ARG A 335 0.81 18.16 -2.57
N VAL A 336 0.82 18.21 -1.24
CA VAL A 336 1.29 19.37 -0.49
C VAL A 336 2.73 19.71 -0.86
N LEU A 337 3.62 18.71 -0.89
CA LEU A 337 5.03 18.89 -1.23
C LEU A 337 5.19 19.48 -2.64
N SER A 338 4.56 18.88 -3.66
CA SER A 338 4.65 19.38 -5.03
C SER A 338 4.13 20.81 -5.17
N ASN A 339 3.07 21.15 -4.42
CA ASN A 339 2.47 22.47 -4.43
C ASN A 339 3.40 23.52 -3.80
N PHE A 340 4.01 23.21 -2.64
CA PHE A 340 5.02 24.09 -2.04
C PHE A 340 6.26 24.26 -2.91
N VAL A 341 6.79 23.17 -3.48
CA VAL A 341 7.95 23.24 -4.37
C VAL A 341 7.63 24.10 -5.60
N SER A 342 6.45 23.95 -6.21
CA SER A 342 6.02 24.79 -7.33
C SER A 342 5.96 26.28 -6.96
N VAL A 343 5.46 26.60 -5.76
CA VAL A 343 5.41 27.98 -5.22
C VAL A 343 6.82 28.54 -5.06
N CYS A 344 7.73 27.78 -4.45
CA CYS A 344 9.12 28.20 -4.21
C CYS A 344 9.88 28.38 -5.52
N LEU A 345 9.82 27.41 -6.44
CA LEU A 345 10.50 27.47 -7.74
C LEU A 345 10.05 28.68 -8.55
N ALA A 346 8.74 28.94 -8.62
CA ALA A 346 8.22 30.09 -9.35
C ALA A 346 8.69 31.42 -8.73
N ALA A 347 8.73 31.52 -7.40
CA ALA A 347 9.18 32.73 -6.72
C ALA A 347 10.68 33.00 -6.91
N ILE A 348 11.51 31.95 -6.77
CA ILE A 348 12.96 32.03 -6.98
C ILE A 348 13.28 32.39 -8.44
N TYR A 349 12.59 31.76 -9.39
CA TYR A 349 12.77 32.06 -10.82
C TYR A 349 12.42 33.52 -11.14
N ASN A 350 11.25 33.99 -10.67
CA ASN A 350 10.82 35.37 -10.87
C ASN A 350 11.81 36.39 -10.28
N PHE A 351 12.36 36.13 -9.09
CA PHE A 351 13.37 37.00 -8.47
C PHE A 351 14.58 37.23 -9.39
N PHE A 352 15.13 36.16 -9.98
CA PHE A 352 16.31 36.28 -10.86
C PHE A 352 15.97 36.84 -12.25
N GLU A 353 14.76 36.60 -12.76
CA GLU A 353 14.27 37.26 -13.99
C GLU A 353 14.07 38.76 -13.80
N ASP A 354 13.44 39.18 -12.71
CA ASP A 354 13.20 40.59 -12.41
C ASP A 354 14.54 41.32 -12.24
N ARG A 355 15.52 40.71 -11.56
CA ARG A 355 16.86 41.29 -11.39
C ARG A 355 17.58 41.54 -12.72
N LYS A 356 17.35 40.72 -13.77
CA LYS A 356 17.90 40.95 -15.12
C LYS A 356 17.27 42.14 -15.81
N ASN A 357 15.98 42.39 -15.56
CA ASN A 357 15.19 43.42 -16.23
C ASN A 357 15.34 44.81 -15.58
N PHE A 358 15.77 44.88 -14.32
CA PHE A 358 15.93 46.15 -13.60
C PHE A 358 17.30 46.81 -13.88
N LYS A 359 17.28 47.96 -14.60
CA LYS A 359 18.39 48.93 -14.67
C LYS A 359 18.01 50.15 -13.82
N PHE A 360 18.64 50.34 -12.67
CA PHE A 360 18.38 51.50 -11.82
C PHE A 360 19.18 52.74 -12.28
N GLU A 361 18.51 53.90 -12.35
CA GLU A 361 19.16 55.22 -12.52
C GLU A 361 19.56 55.87 -11.18
N ASP A 362 19.04 55.38 -10.04
CA ASP A 362 19.22 55.99 -8.71
C ASP A 362 19.69 54.98 -7.63
N LYS A 363 20.78 55.31 -6.90
CA LYS A 363 21.55 54.35 -6.07
C LYS A 363 20.92 54.02 -4.71
N GLN A 364 20.07 54.90 -4.17
CA GLN A 364 19.58 54.76 -2.79
C GLN A 364 18.29 53.93 -2.72
N SER A 365 17.39 54.13 -3.68
CA SER A 365 16.20 53.29 -3.90
C SER A 365 16.57 51.86 -4.30
N CYS A 366 17.72 51.69 -4.98
CA CYS A 366 18.27 50.40 -5.38
C CYS A 366 18.58 49.50 -4.15
N ARG A 367 19.21 50.05 -3.10
CA ARG A 367 19.61 49.26 -1.92
C ARG A 367 18.42 48.75 -1.10
N ALA A 368 17.41 49.59 -0.88
CA ALA A 368 16.22 49.18 -0.13
C ALA A 368 15.43 48.10 -0.87
N TYR A 369 15.32 48.22 -2.20
CA TYR A 369 14.69 47.22 -3.06
C TYR A 369 15.49 45.90 -3.07
N GLU A 370 16.81 45.96 -3.14
CA GLU A 370 17.69 44.78 -3.06
C GLU A 370 17.58 44.07 -1.70
N GLU A 371 17.51 44.81 -0.58
CA GLU A 371 17.34 44.22 0.74
C GLU A 371 15.99 43.51 0.90
N GLU A 372 14.90 44.13 0.43
CA GLU A 372 13.56 43.57 0.50
C GLU A 372 13.41 42.33 -0.39
N THR A 373 13.83 42.43 -1.65
CA THR A 373 13.78 41.30 -2.59
C THR A 373 14.65 40.15 -2.12
N GLU A 374 15.77 40.40 -1.47
CA GLU A 374 16.58 39.31 -0.96
C GLU A 374 16.00 38.60 0.26
N CYS A 375 15.27 39.32 1.11
CA CYS A 375 14.50 38.69 2.19
C CYS A 375 13.46 37.71 1.63
N GLN A 376 12.89 38.00 0.45
CA GLN A 376 11.97 37.10 -0.24
C GLN A 376 12.70 35.84 -0.74
N LEU A 377 13.87 36.00 -1.39
CA LEU A 377 14.70 34.88 -1.83
C LEU A 377 15.06 33.95 -0.67
N VAL A 378 15.53 34.51 0.45
CA VAL A 378 15.88 33.77 1.66
C VAL A 378 14.67 33.01 2.21
N CYS A 379 13.49 33.63 2.23
CA CYS A 379 12.26 32.99 2.71
C CYS A 379 11.96 31.70 1.93
N TYR A 380 11.85 31.78 0.60
CA TYR A 380 11.52 30.61 -0.22
C TYR A 380 12.62 29.54 -0.24
N THR A 381 13.89 29.96 -0.18
CA THR A 381 15.01 29.01 -0.12
C THR A 381 15.01 28.24 1.20
N LYS A 382 14.73 28.91 2.34
CA LYS A 382 14.60 28.24 3.64
C LYS A 382 13.35 27.36 3.72
N MET A 383 12.29 27.68 2.98
CA MET A 383 11.14 26.77 2.86
C MET A 383 11.55 25.44 2.23
N LEU A 384 12.33 25.46 1.14
CA LEU A 384 12.90 24.24 0.53
C LEU A 384 13.74 23.46 1.55
N GLU A 385 14.57 24.15 2.33
CA GLU A 385 15.36 23.53 3.41
C GLU A 385 14.46 22.88 4.47
N THR A 386 13.41 23.57 4.90
CA THR A 386 12.47 23.04 5.89
C THR A 386 11.77 21.79 5.37
N MET A 387 11.36 21.77 4.10
CA MET A 387 10.77 20.59 3.47
C MET A 387 11.73 19.41 3.38
N SER A 388 13.03 19.67 3.21
CA SER A 388 14.06 18.61 3.16
C SER A 388 14.34 17.95 4.50
N THR A 389 13.86 18.52 5.61
CA THR A 389 13.99 17.89 6.94
C THR A 389 13.03 16.72 7.16
N PHE A 390 11.97 16.58 6.36
CA PHE A 390 10.98 15.51 6.51
C PHE A 390 11.38 14.26 5.72
N ASP A 391 11.50 13.13 6.43
CA ASP A 391 11.97 11.87 5.88
C ASP A 391 11.10 11.33 4.73
N ASP A 392 9.79 11.47 4.79
CA ASP A 392 8.86 11.01 3.75
C ASP A 392 8.87 11.90 2.49
N TRP A 393 9.12 13.21 2.65
CA TRP A 393 9.20 14.16 1.55
C TRP A 393 10.53 14.12 0.79
N ARG A 394 11.66 13.82 1.45
CA ARG A 394 13.00 13.83 0.82
C ARG A 394 13.09 13.12 -0.54
N PRO A 395 12.56 11.89 -0.74
CA PRO A 395 12.66 11.21 -2.04
C PRO A 395 11.94 11.95 -3.17
N HIS A 396 10.74 12.46 -2.88
CA HIS A 396 9.95 13.19 -3.87
C HIS A 396 10.50 14.60 -4.10
N LEU A 397 11.01 15.25 -3.06
CA LEU A 397 11.66 16.55 -3.15
C LEU A 397 12.90 16.47 -4.05
N GLY A 398 13.76 15.47 -3.85
CA GLY A 398 14.94 15.23 -4.69
C GLY A 398 14.57 15.05 -6.16
N LEU A 399 13.46 14.35 -6.45
CA LEU A 399 12.95 14.16 -7.81
C LEU A 399 12.38 15.45 -8.42
N LEU A 400 11.67 16.27 -7.64
CA LEU A 400 11.11 17.54 -8.10
C LEU A 400 12.18 18.60 -8.40
N LEU A 401 13.34 18.47 -7.76
CA LEU A 401 14.52 19.31 -7.99
C LEU A 401 15.41 18.80 -9.14
N GLN A 402 14.87 17.90 -9.98
CA GLN A 402 15.54 17.29 -11.12
C GLN A 402 14.68 17.40 -12.41
N SER A 403 15.18 17.92 -13.53
CA SER A 403 16.52 18.50 -13.74
C SER A 403 16.66 19.78 -12.93
N ILE A 404 17.89 20.18 -12.61
CA ILE A 404 18.19 21.38 -11.81
C ILE A 404 17.33 22.55 -12.33
N PRO A 405 16.33 23.00 -11.54
CA PRO A 405 15.27 23.87 -12.05
C PRO A 405 15.60 25.36 -11.90
N PHE A 406 16.85 25.68 -11.53
CA PHE A 406 17.27 27.04 -11.21
C PHE A 406 18.13 27.63 -12.34
N PRO A 407 18.03 28.94 -12.58
CA PRO A 407 18.89 29.63 -13.56
C PRO A 407 20.34 29.72 -13.04
N ASP A 408 21.30 29.84 -13.95
CA ASP A 408 22.74 29.92 -13.61
C ASP A 408 23.06 31.08 -12.66
N GLU A 409 22.33 32.19 -12.74
CA GLU A 409 22.47 33.32 -11.83
C GLU A 409 22.06 33.00 -10.39
N ALA A 410 21.13 32.06 -10.19
CA ALA A 410 20.81 31.58 -8.86
C ALA A 410 21.94 30.72 -8.30
N LEU A 411 22.57 29.93 -9.16
CA LEU A 411 23.61 28.99 -8.77
C LEU A 411 24.95 29.67 -8.45
N THR A 412 25.16 30.90 -8.90
CA THR A 412 26.32 31.75 -8.54
C THR A 412 26.03 32.69 -7.37
N HIS A 413 24.82 32.67 -6.82
CA HIS A 413 24.39 33.64 -5.81
C HIS A 413 24.69 33.15 -4.38
N ASP A 414 25.61 33.83 -3.69
CA ASP A 414 26.13 33.45 -2.37
C ASP A 414 25.04 33.06 -1.36
N ARG A 415 24.08 33.96 -1.08
CA ARG A 415 23.01 33.70 -0.10
C ARG A 415 22.07 32.57 -0.50
N PHE A 416 21.89 32.33 -1.80
CA PHE A 416 21.03 31.25 -2.26
C PHE A 416 21.73 29.91 -2.06
N ILE A 417 22.97 29.80 -2.53
CA ILE A 417 23.76 28.57 -2.42
C ILE A 417 24.03 28.21 -0.95
N GLU A 418 24.34 29.17 -0.08
CA GLU A 418 24.56 28.92 1.35
C GLU A 418 23.38 28.18 2.00
N ILE A 419 22.15 28.61 1.70
CA ILE A 419 20.93 28.01 2.25
C ILE A 419 20.60 26.71 1.50
N PHE A 420 20.66 26.73 0.16
CA PHE A 420 20.26 25.60 -0.67
C PHE A 420 21.19 24.39 -0.51
N LYS A 421 22.46 24.61 -0.18
CA LYS A 421 23.42 23.55 0.16
C LYS A 421 22.90 22.66 1.28
N ASN A 422 22.17 23.22 2.26
CA ASN A 422 21.54 22.42 3.32
C ASN A 422 20.47 21.47 2.78
N VAL A 423 19.68 21.89 1.79
CA VAL A 423 18.69 21.03 1.09
C VAL A 423 19.38 19.81 0.51
N VAL A 424 20.46 20.04 -0.24
CA VAL A 424 21.24 18.96 -0.87
C VAL A 424 21.91 18.09 0.18
N LYS A 425 22.40 18.67 1.28
CA LYS A 425 22.97 17.93 2.41
C LYS A 425 21.97 16.96 3.03
N TYR A 426 20.73 17.38 3.31
CA TYR A 426 19.70 16.48 3.84
C TYR A 426 19.35 15.34 2.87
N VAL A 427 19.36 15.59 1.56
CA VAL A 427 19.16 14.55 0.53
C VAL A 427 20.32 13.55 0.52
N VAL A 428 21.55 14.03 0.69
CA VAL A 428 22.80 13.23 0.67
C VAL A 428 23.00 12.42 1.96
N GLU A 429 22.50 12.90 3.09
CA GLU A 429 22.58 12.20 4.38
C GLU A 429 21.50 11.12 4.57
N ASP A 430 20.54 11.02 3.65
CA ASP A 430 19.50 10.00 3.68
C ASP A 430 20.08 8.57 3.61
N THR A 431 19.41 7.61 4.24
CA THR A 431 19.90 6.21 4.27
C THR A 431 19.48 5.40 3.05
N ARG A 432 18.50 5.88 2.27
CA ARG A 432 17.91 5.14 1.14
C ARG A 432 18.67 5.40 -0.15
N CYS A 433 19.00 4.32 -0.85
CA CYS A 433 19.73 4.40 -2.13
C CYS A 433 18.95 5.10 -3.25
N GLU A 434 17.62 5.09 -3.23
CA GLU A 434 16.78 5.77 -4.22
C GLU A 434 16.89 7.30 -4.14
N VAL A 435 17.12 7.85 -2.94
CA VAL A 435 17.31 9.28 -2.72
C VAL A 435 18.67 9.72 -3.23
N HIS A 436 19.73 8.93 -2.99
CA HIS A 436 21.07 9.23 -3.52
C HIS A 436 21.13 9.34 -5.06
N GLN A 437 20.21 8.69 -5.79
CA GLN A 437 20.17 8.82 -7.26
C GLN A 437 19.76 10.21 -7.72
N THR A 438 19.03 10.99 -6.90
CA THR A 438 18.59 12.35 -7.27
C THR A 438 19.72 13.38 -7.17
N VAL A 439 20.85 13.01 -6.58
CA VAL A 439 22.07 13.84 -6.52
C VAL A 439 22.82 13.78 -7.86
N LEU A 440 22.69 12.68 -8.59
CA LEU A 440 23.29 12.47 -9.91
C LEU A 440 22.37 13.02 -11.01
N GLY A 441 22.94 13.25 -12.20
CA GLY A 441 22.17 13.61 -13.38
C GLY A 441 21.15 12.53 -13.78
N ILE A 442 19.94 12.95 -14.18
CA ILE A 442 18.82 12.05 -14.55
C ILE A 442 19.16 11.16 -15.76
N ARG A 443 20.00 11.66 -16.66
CA ARG A 443 20.38 11.00 -17.92
C ARG A 443 21.87 11.18 -18.15
N GLU A 444 22.48 10.22 -18.83
CA GLU A 444 23.89 10.32 -19.22
C GLU A 444 24.13 11.60 -20.03
N GLY A 445 25.09 12.41 -19.59
CA GLY A 445 25.44 13.69 -20.22
C GLY A 445 24.72 14.93 -19.69
N LYS A 446 23.72 14.80 -18.82
CA LYS A 446 23.18 15.95 -18.06
C LYS A 446 23.83 16.06 -16.70
N GLU A 447 24.24 17.27 -16.33
CA GLU A 447 24.79 17.58 -15.01
C GLU A 447 23.70 17.50 -13.94
N GLY A 448 24.03 16.89 -12.80
CA GLY A 448 23.23 16.89 -11.58
C GLY A 448 23.92 17.67 -10.48
N TRP A 449 23.38 17.60 -9.25
CA TRP A 449 23.93 18.31 -8.10
C TRP A 449 25.39 17.94 -7.82
N PHE A 450 25.78 16.69 -8.10
CA PHE A 450 27.14 16.22 -7.93
C PHE A 450 28.16 16.99 -8.79
N GLU A 451 27.86 17.23 -10.07
CA GLU A 451 28.73 17.98 -10.97
C GLU A 451 28.78 19.48 -10.63
N MET A 452 27.65 20.07 -10.20
CA MET A 452 27.58 21.51 -9.93
C MET A 452 28.42 21.96 -8.73
N PHE A 453 28.49 21.15 -7.68
CA PHE A 453 29.30 21.42 -6.49
C PHE A 453 30.74 20.91 -6.61
N CYS A 454 31.11 20.26 -7.73
CA CYS A 454 32.49 19.87 -7.98
C CYS A 454 33.39 21.11 -7.98
N LEU A 455 34.67 20.96 -7.62
CA LEU A 455 35.65 22.04 -7.75
C LEU A 455 35.67 22.59 -9.18
N GLY A 456 35.45 23.92 -9.30
CA GLY A 456 35.31 24.62 -10.57
C GLY A 456 33.90 24.58 -11.17
N GLY A 457 32.96 23.89 -10.53
CA GLY A 457 31.53 23.92 -10.85
C GLY A 457 30.89 25.24 -10.36
N ILE A 458 29.80 25.62 -11.02
CA ILE A 458 29.17 26.94 -10.83
C ILE A 458 28.61 27.17 -9.42
N ALA A 459 28.27 26.10 -8.69
CA ALA A 459 27.71 26.16 -7.34
C ALA A 459 28.75 25.86 -6.24
N CYS A 460 30.02 25.69 -6.58
CA CYS A 460 31.08 25.37 -5.62
C CYS A 460 31.64 26.64 -4.97
N ASP A 461 31.18 26.93 -3.76
CA ASP A 461 31.59 28.05 -2.89
C ASP A 461 32.44 27.61 -1.68
N ASP A 462 32.58 26.31 -1.42
CA ASP A 462 33.20 25.75 -0.20
C ASP A 462 34.45 24.90 -0.44
N ASP A 463 35.25 25.25 -1.44
CA ASP A 463 36.50 24.53 -1.73
C ASP A 463 36.32 23.02 -2.00
N GLY A 464 35.09 22.56 -2.28
CA GLY A 464 34.73 21.18 -2.58
C GLY A 464 34.33 20.33 -1.37
N GLU A 465 34.02 20.94 -0.22
CA GLU A 465 33.53 20.21 0.97
C GLU A 465 32.22 19.46 0.70
N MET A 466 31.22 20.14 0.13
CA MET A 466 29.94 19.52 -0.21
C MET A 466 30.10 18.39 -1.22
N PHE A 467 30.98 18.59 -2.22
CA PHE A 467 31.33 17.55 -3.20
C PHE A 467 31.96 16.33 -2.53
N SER A 468 32.87 16.52 -1.57
CA SER A 468 33.47 15.42 -0.82
C SER A 468 32.45 14.65 0.01
N LEU A 469 31.49 15.34 0.64
CA LEU A 469 30.40 14.70 1.38
C LEU A 469 29.56 13.82 0.45
N MET A 470 29.13 14.35 -0.70
CA MET A 470 28.39 13.61 -1.71
C MET A 470 29.17 12.40 -2.22
N LEU A 471 30.46 12.59 -2.50
CA LEU A 471 31.36 11.54 -2.98
C LEU A 471 31.45 10.39 -1.97
N SER A 472 31.62 10.69 -0.68
CA SER A 472 31.70 9.67 0.39
C SER A 472 30.41 8.82 0.49
N LYS A 473 29.25 9.46 0.39
CA LYS A 473 27.94 8.81 0.47
C LYS A 473 27.65 7.99 -0.78
N LEU A 474 27.96 8.52 -1.96
CA LEU A 474 27.78 7.80 -3.22
C LEU A 474 28.68 6.58 -3.36
N ILE A 475 29.92 6.63 -2.84
CA ILE A 475 30.86 5.51 -2.85
C ILE A 475 30.47 4.39 -1.87
N SER A 476 29.89 4.76 -0.73
CA SER A 476 29.39 3.82 0.28
C SER A 476 27.98 3.28 -0.03
N CYS A 477 27.24 3.96 -0.90
CA CYS A 477 25.90 3.55 -1.34
C CYS A 477 25.94 2.31 -2.27
N CYS A 478 24.90 1.48 -2.25
CA CYS A 478 24.77 0.28 -3.09
C CYS A 478 24.63 0.57 -4.61
N CYS A 479 24.73 1.83 -5.03
CA CYS A 479 24.62 2.26 -6.41
C CYS A 479 25.89 1.88 -7.19
N ARG A 480 25.81 0.85 -8.04
CA ARG A 480 26.76 0.46 -9.10
C ARG A 480 28.14 1.16 -9.03
N LYS A 481 28.91 0.93 -7.96
CA LYS A 481 30.18 1.64 -7.66
C LYS A 481 31.08 1.76 -8.89
N LYS A 482 31.20 0.68 -9.68
CA LYS A 482 31.94 0.69 -10.96
C LYS A 482 31.34 1.64 -12.02
N ARG A 483 30.02 1.64 -12.23
CA ARG A 483 29.36 2.55 -13.19
C ARG A 483 29.52 4.01 -12.78
N PHE A 484 29.39 4.31 -11.49
CA PHE A 484 29.62 5.65 -10.95
C PHE A 484 31.08 6.10 -11.10
N LEU A 485 32.05 5.24 -10.75
CA LEU A 485 33.47 5.54 -10.93
C LEU A 485 33.84 5.76 -12.41
N LEU A 486 33.21 5.02 -13.34
CA LEU A 486 33.38 5.24 -14.77
C LEU A 486 32.78 6.58 -15.23
N SER A 487 31.62 6.98 -14.69
CA SER A 487 30.97 8.25 -15.09
C SER A 487 31.75 9.48 -14.62
N ILE A 488 32.41 9.41 -13.45
CA ILE A 488 33.16 10.54 -12.87
C ILE A 488 34.59 10.66 -13.40
N ASN A 489 35.02 9.83 -14.36
CA ASN A 489 36.38 9.90 -14.93
C ASN A 489 36.68 11.27 -15.58
N LYS A 490 35.64 11.99 -16.03
CA LYS A 490 35.76 13.37 -16.52
C LYS A 490 36.15 14.38 -15.43
N LEU A 491 35.86 14.08 -14.17
CA LEU A 491 36.13 14.92 -13.00
C LEU A 491 37.46 14.57 -12.31
N LEU A 492 38.30 13.76 -12.96
CA LEU A 492 39.57 13.30 -12.39
C LEU A 492 40.50 14.44 -11.93
N PRO A 493 40.67 15.56 -12.67
CA PRO A 493 41.49 16.68 -12.21
C PRO A 493 41.00 17.27 -10.87
N ALA A 494 39.69 17.43 -10.71
CA ALA A 494 39.08 17.94 -9.47
C ALA A 494 39.28 16.98 -8.29
N LEU A 495 39.13 15.67 -8.53
CA LEU A 495 39.39 14.63 -7.53
C LEU A 495 40.86 14.63 -7.09
N MET A 496 41.80 14.80 -8.02
CA MET A 496 43.23 14.87 -7.73
C MET A 496 43.59 16.12 -6.92
N LEU A 497 43.01 17.28 -7.23
CA LEU A 497 43.21 18.50 -6.45
C LEU A 497 42.72 18.34 -5.00
N LEU A 498 41.56 17.72 -4.78
CA LEU A 498 41.08 17.41 -3.41
C LEU A 498 41.97 16.39 -2.71
N ALA A 499 42.44 15.37 -3.44
CA ALA A 499 43.35 14.38 -2.89
C ALA A 499 44.66 15.02 -2.41
N LEU A 500 45.22 15.97 -3.16
CA LEU A 500 46.41 16.75 -2.75
C LEU A 500 46.17 17.58 -1.49
N ARG A 501 44.92 17.98 -1.22
CA ARG A 501 44.48 18.62 0.04
C ARG A 501 44.21 17.60 1.17
N GLU A 502 44.64 16.35 1.00
CA GLU A 502 44.41 15.22 1.91
C GLU A 502 42.93 14.90 2.21
N ASN A 503 42.02 15.22 1.27
CA ASN A 503 40.61 14.87 1.43
C ASN A 503 40.40 13.34 1.35
N HIS A 504 39.87 12.75 2.44
CA HIS A 504 39.73 11.29 2.57
C HIS A 504 38.85 10.66 1.49
N SER A 505 37.70 11.27 1.19
CA SER A 505 36.74 10.75 0.20
C SER A 505 37.37 10.69 -1.20
N SER A 506 38.09 11.74 -1.59
CA SER A 506 38.79 11.78 -2.87
C SER A 506 39.92 10.75 -2.94
N LEU A 507 40.72 10.62 -1.88
CA LEU A 507 41.76 9.58 -1.80
C LEU A 507 41.19 8.16 -1.90
N GLU A 508 40.07 7.89 -1.22
CA GLU A 508 39.36 6.61 -1.33
C GLU A 508 38.83 6.37 -2.75
N THR A 509 38.29 7.41 -3.38
CA THR A 509 37.80 7.37 -4.77
C THR A 509 38.92 7.02 -5.73
N LEU A 510 40.04 7.75 -5.65
CA LEU A 510 41.23 7.54 -6.47
C LEU A 510 41.77 6.12 -6.31
N CYS A 511 41.86 5.63 -5.07
CA CYS A 511 42.24 4.24 -4.78
C CYS A 511 41.24 3.24 -5.40
N ALA A 512 39.93 3.49 -5.29
CA ALA A 512 38.90 2.63 -5.87
C ALA A 512 38.92 2.62 -7.40
N MET A 513 39.27 3.76 -8.04
CA MET A 513 39.45 3.85 -9.49
C MET A 513 40.64 3.02 -9.97
N LEU A 514 41.76 3.02 -9.23
CA LEU A 514 42.91 2.18 -9.52
C LEU A 514 42.63 0.70 -9.29
N ASP A 515 41.91 0.36 -8.21
CA ASP A 515 41.60 -1.03 -7.85
C ASP A 515 40.64 -1.70 -8.84
N LEU A 516 39.69 -0.93 -9.41
CA LEU A 516 38.70 -1.41 -10.38
C LEU A 516 39.09 -1.19 -11.84
N ASP A 517 40.30 -0.68 -12.09
CA ASP A 517 40.83 -0.29 -13.40
C ASP A 517 39.87 0.62 -14.19
N ALA A 518 39.28 1.61 -13.50
CA ALA A 518 38.27 2.50 -14.07
C ALA A 518 38.83 3.60 -15.00
N VAL A 519 40.14 3.85 -14.94
CA VAL A 519 40.84 4.82 -15.79
C VAL A 519 41.56 4.04 -16.87
N GLU A 520 41.32 4.28 -18.16
CA GLU A 520 42.00 3.52 -19.23
C GLU A 520 43.36 4.12 -19.62
N ASN A 521 43.47 5.45 -19.59
CA ASN A 521 44.69 6.17 -20.01
C ASN A 521 45.85 5.95 -19.03
N ARG A 522 46.98 5.45 -19.53
CA ARG A 522 48.20 5.17 -18.76
C ARG A 522 48.80 6.41 -18.10
N ASP A 523 48.76 7.56 -18.78
CA ASP A 523 49.31 8.80 -18.23
C ASP A 523 48.47 9.29 -17.06
N ASN A 524 47.15 9.23 -17.18
CA ASN A 524 46.23 9.55 -16.09
C ASN A 524 46.43 8.60 -14.90
N LYS A 525 46.66 7.30 -15.12
CA LYS A 525 46.99 6.35 -14.03
C LYS A 525 48.27 6.76 -13.31
N LEU A 526 49.32 7.11 -14.04
CA LEU A 526 50.60 7.51 -13.45
C LEU A 526 50.47 8.80 -12.64
N GLN A 527 49.73 9.78 -13.16
CA GLN A 527 49.44 11.02 -12.44
C GLN A 527 48.66 10.75 -11.14
N LEU A 528 47.65 9.89 -11.20
CA LEU A 528 46.82 9.49 -10.07
C LEU A 528 47.64 8.76 -8.98
N ILE A 529 48.53 7.86 -9.39
CA ILE A 529 49.51 7.21 -8.51
C ILE A 529 50.44 8.24 -7.87
N SER A 530 51.00 9.16 -8.67
CA SER A 530 51.87 10.24 -8.18
C SER A 530 51.16 11.10 -7.12
N THR A 531 49.91 11.47 -7.36
CA THR A 531 49.06 12.22 -6.42
C THR A 531 48.79 11.45 -5.12
N LEU A 532 48.55 10.13 -5.19
CA LEU A 532 48.39 9.32 -4.00
C LEU A 532 49.70 9.20 -3.22
N GLN A 533 50.83 9.04 -3.91
CA GLN A 533 52.16 8.91 -3.30
C GLN A 533 52.67 10.21 -2.68
N SER A 534 52.23 11.37 -3.17
CA SER A 534 52.62 12.67 -2.64
C SER A 534 51.93 13.05 -1.32
N THR A 535 50.94 12.27 -0.88
CA THR A 535 50.20 12.49 0.37
C THR A 535 50.42 11.36 1.38
N SER A 536 50.41 11.70 2.67
CA SER A 536 50.75 10.76 3.74
C SER A 536 49.71 9.65 3.90
N THR A 537 48.43 10.02 3.80
CA THR A 537 47.28 9.13 3.85
C THR A 537 47.09 8.36 2.55
N GLY A 538 47.23 9.03 1.40
CA GLY A 538 47.17 8.43 0.07
C GLY A 538 48.19 7.32 -0.14
N LEU A 539 49.44 7.51 0.31
CA LEU A 539 50.50 6.51 0.19
C LEU A 539 50.13 5.20 0.91
N LYS A 540 49.60 5.30 2.14
CA LYS A 540 49.14 4.14 2.92
C LYS A 540 47.97 3.42 2.26
N MET A 541 47.01 4.17 1.70
CA MET A 541 45.87 3.61 1.00
C MET A 541 46.28 2.93 -0.30
N TYR A 542 47.18 3.55 -1.07
CA TYR A 542 47.74 3.00 -2.29
C TYR A 542 48.55 1.72 -2.03
N ALA A 543 49.35 1.66 -0.96
CA ALA A 543 50.05 0.44 -0.56
C ALA A 543 49.08 -0.74 -0.36
N LYS A 544 47.93 -0.52 0.30
CA LYS A 544 46.88 -1.53 0.45
C LYS A 544 46.27 -1.93 -0.90
N VAL A 545 46.08 -0.99 -1.83
CA VAL A 545 45.63 -1.31 -3.20
C VAL A 545 46.64 -2.22 -3.89
N CYS A 546 47.94 -1.91 -3.82
CA CYS A 546 49.00 -2.74 -4.38
C CYS A 546 49.02 -4.14 -3.75
N GLU A 547 48.91 -4.27 -2.43
CA GLU A 547 48.80 -5.56 -1.75
C GLU A 547 47.60 -6.38 -2.25
N ARG A 548 46.42 -5.75 -2.39
CA ARG A 548 45.23 -6.41 -2.95
C ARG A 548 45.44 -6.83 -4.40
N GLN A 549 46.07 -5.99 -5.23
CA GLN A 549 46.37 -6.32 -6.62
C GLN A 549 47.40 -7.45 -6.74
N ILE A 550 48.41 -7.50 -5.86
CA ILE A 550 49.37 -8.61 -5.77
C ILE A 550 48.65 -9.89 -5.34
N ALA A 551 47.85 -9.85 -4.27
CA ALA A 551 47.05 -10.98 -3.82
C ALA A 551 46.09 -11.47 -4.92
N LEU A 552 45.49 -10.54 -5.68
CA LEU A 552 44.68 -10.87 -6.84
C LEU A 552 45.52 -11.54 -7.92
N ARG A 553 46.69 -10.99 -8.30
CA ARG A 553 47.59 -11.61 -9.30
C ARG A 553 48.08 -12.99 -8.85
N GLU A 554 48.39 -13.18 -7.57
CA GLU A 554 48.74 -14.49 -7.02
C GLU A 554 47.55 -15.46 -7.09
N LEU A 555 46.33 -14.98 -6.81
CA LEU A 555 45.11 -15.77 -6.94
C LEU A 555 44.83 -16.11 -8.41
N GLN A 556 45.10 -15.19 -9.35
CA GLN A 556 45.03 -15.40 -10.79
C GLN A 556 46.09 -16.40 -11.29
N GLN A 557 47.33 -16.31 -10.79
CA GLN A 557 48.41 -17.28 -11.05
C GLN A 557 48.06 -18.67 -10.51
N LYS A 558 47.38 -18.73 -9.36
CA LYS A 558 46.78 -19.96 -8.80
C LYS A 558 45.48 -20.37 -9.50
N GLY A 559 45.14 -19.76 -10.65
CA GLY A 559 44.05 -20.12 -11.55
C GLY A 559 42.65 -19.64 -11.16
N GLY A 560 42.53 -18.71 -10.21
CA GLY A 560 41.27 -18.10 -9.81
C GLY A 560 40.61 -18.72 -8.57
N PRO A 561 39.45 -18.19 -8.13
CA PRO A 561 38.72 -18.74 -7.02
C PRO A 561 38.11 -20.09 -7.40
N ARG A 562 38.07 -21.05 -6.47
CA ARG A 562 37.36 -22.34 -6.67
C ARG A 562 35.85 -22.23 -6.52
N LYS A 563 35.36 -21.24 -5.77
CA LYS A 563 33.93 -21.01 -5.53
C LYS A 563 33.60 -19.53 -5.73
N LEU A 564 32.49 -19.24 -6.40
CA LEU A 564 32.03 -17.89 -6.71
C LEU A 564 30.51 -17.79 -6.61
N THR A 565 30.00 -16.71 -6.04
CA THR A 565 28.55 -16.40 -5.98
C THR A 565 28.32 -14.95 -6.40
N LEU A 566 27.34 -14.72 -7.27
CA LEU A 566 26.99 -13.39 -7.77
C LEU A 566 25.82 -12.77 -6.98
N PRO A 567 25.78 -11.43 -6.82
CA PRO A 567 24.66 -10.72 -6.20
C PRO A 567 23.35 -10.85 -7.00
N SER A 568 22.20 -10.82 -6.32
CA SER A 568 20.87 -10.98 -6.95
C SER A 568 20.51 -9.97 -8.06
N ARG A 569 21.18 -8.82 -8.11
CA ARG A 569 20.96 -7.81 -9.17
C ARG A 569 21.80 -8.04 -10.43
N SER A 570 22.66 -9.06 -10.47
CA SER A 570 23.56 -9.34 -11.58
C SER A 570 22.82 -9.79 -12.85
N THR A 571 23.35 -9.38 -14.00
CA THR A 571 22.82 -9.65 -15.35
C THR A 571 23.83 -10.40 -16.23
N ASP A 572 23.42 -10.83 -17.43
CA ASP A 572 24.31 -11.49 -18.40
C ASP A 572 25.53 -10.64 -18.80
N SER A 573 25.35 -9.31 -18.88
CA SER A 573 26.43 -8.37 -19.15
C SER A 573 27.48 -8.36 -18.04
N ASP A 574 27.02 -8.45 -16.78
CA ASP A 574 27.90 -8.48 -15.61
C ASP A 574 28.70 -9.78 -15.56
N LEU A 575 28.06 -10.92 -15.83
CA LEU A 575 28.75 -12.22 -15.91
C LEU A 575 29.77 -12.23 -17.05
N THR A 576 29.41 -11.71 -18.22
CA THR A 576 30.29 -11.64 -19.39
C THR A 576 31.54 -10.83 -19.08
N LYS A 577 31.37 -9.63 -18.51
CA LYS A 577 32.48 -8.75 -18.11
C LYS A 577 33.38 -9.40 -17.05
N LEU A 578 32.77 -10.15 -16.12
CA LEU A 578 33.51 -10.85 -15.08
C LEU A 578 34.35 -11.98 -15.67
N LEU A 579 33.75 -12.88 -16.45
CA LEU A 579 34.43 -14.05 -16.99
C LEU A 579 35.42 -13.70 -18.11
N SER A 580 35.22 -12.58 -18.82
CA SER A 580 36.18 -12.08 -19.81
C SER A 580 37.50 -11.58 -19.21
N SER A 581 37.61 -11.43 -17.89
CA SER A 581 38.86 -11.00 -17.22
C SER A 581 39.89 -12.13 -17.05
N GLY A 582 39.66 -13.31 -17.64
CA GLY A 582 40.69 -14.33 -17.91
C GLY A 582 41.21 -15.16 -16.72
N SER A 583 40.52 -15.17 -15.58
CA SER A 583 41.08 -15.71 -14.32
C SER A 583 40.17 -16.66 -13.53
N PHE A 584 39.42 -17.53 -14.22
CA PHE A 584 38.48 -18.47 -13.59
C PHE A 584 38.69 -19.93 -14.01
N GLY A 585 39.89 -20.27 -14.48
CA GLY A 585 40.22 -21.62 -14.95
C GLY A 585 40.03 -22.72 -13.91
N ASN A 586 40.20 -22.40 -12.62
CA ASN A 586 40.03 -23.32 -11.48
C ASN A 586 38.66 -23.20 -10.80
N LEU A 587 37.70 -22.48 -11.40
CA LEU A 587 36.38 -22.29 -10.81
C LEU A 587 35.59 -23.60 -10.86
N GLU A 588 35.45 -24.24 -9.70
CA GLU A 588 34.73 -25.51 -9.54
C GLU A 588 33.26 -25.30 -9.18
N CYS A 589 32.90 -24.18 -8.54
CA CYS A 589 31.56 -23.90 -8.04
C CYS A 589 31.10 -22.49 -8.37
N LEU A 590 30.02 -22.35 -9.13
CA LEU A 590 29.41 -21.08 -9.47
C LEU A 590 27.95 -21.05 -9.03
N SER A 591 27.56 -20.02 -8.27
CA SER A 591 26.17 -19.75 -7.90
C SER A 591 25.69 -18.44 -8.48
N LEU A 592 24.66 -18.54 -9.33
CA LEU A 592 23.91 -17.46 -9.97
C LEU A 592 22.48 -17.37 -9.41
N ALA A 593 22.24 -17.93 -8.22
CA ALA A 593 20.91 -17.95 -7.63
C ALA A 593 20.33 -16.55 -7.40
N PHE A 594 19.04 -16.39 -7.67
CA PHE A 594 18.28 -15.14 -7.55
C PHE A 594 18.83 -13.97 -8.38
N THR A 595 19.59 -14.27 -9.45
CA THR A 595 20.12 -13.25 -10.37
C THR A 595 19.22 -13.07 -11.60
N ASN A 596 19.39 -11.95 -12.31
CA ASN A 596 18.65 -11.62 -13.53
C ASN A 596 19.33 -12.15 -14.81
N VAL A 597 20.11 -13.22 -14.70
CA VAL A 597 20.78 -13.86 -15.85
C VAL A 597 19.80 -14.70 -16.67
N THR A 598 20.03 -14.77 -17.97
CA THR A 598 19.23 -15.50 -18.96
C THR A 598 20.06 -16.59 -19.64
N SER A 599 19.48 -17.36 -20.56
CA SER A 599 20.21 -18.33 -21.38
C SER A 599 21.40 -17.74 -22.16
N ALA A 600 21.43 -16.43 -22.39
CA ALA A 600 22.54 -15.76 -23.08
C ALA A 600 23.88 -15.92 -22.33
N CYS A 601 23.86 -16.14 -21.01
CA CYS A 601 25.08 -16.36 -20.25
C CYS A 601 25.77 -17.71 -20.52
N ALA A 602 25.09 -18.67 -21.16
CA ALA A 602 25.62 -20.01 -21.41
C ALA A 602 26.93 -19.99 -22.21
N GLU A 603 27.06 -19.10 -23.21
CA GLU A 603 28.29 -18.93 -24.00
C GLU A 603 29.52 -18.57 -23.16
N GLN A 604 29.32 -17.95 -21.99
CA GLN A 604 30.40 -17.61 -21.07
C GLN A 604 30.64 -18.74 -20.07
N LEU A 605 29.58 -19.44 -19.65
CA LEU A 605 29.68 -20.58 -18.73
C LEU A 605 30.48 -21.74 -19.32
N ILE A 606 30.34 -22.02 -20.62
CA ILE A 606 31.08 -23.10 -21.30
C ILE A 606 32.60 -22.86 -21.32
N LYS A 607 33.06 -21.63 -21.07
CA LYS A 607 34.49 -21.27 -21.01
C LYS A 607 35.14 -21.63 -19.66
N LEU A 608 34.41 -22.27 -18.74
CA LEU A 608 34.88 -22.67 -17.41
C LEU A 608 35.23 -24.17 -17.36
N PRO A 609 36.48 -24.57 -17.66
CA PRO A 609 36.84 -25.98 -17.88
C PRO A 609 36.88 -26.84 -16.60
N ALA A 610 36.86 -26.21 -15.42
CA ALA A 610 36.88 -26.87 -14.12
C ALA A 610 35.51 -26.92 -13.43
N LEU A 611 34.45 -26.39 -14.05
CA LEU A 611 33.16 -26.23 -13.38
C LEU A 611 32.52 -27.59 -13.04
N ARG A 612 32.24 -27.79 -11.75
CA ARG A 612 31.63 -29.00 -11.18
C ARG A 612 30.28 -28.74 -10.54
N TYR A 613 30.03 -27.53 -10.05
CA TYR A 613 28.79 -27.13 -9.41
C TYR A 613 28.28 -25.84 -10.03
N LEU A 614 27.04 -25.87 -10.53
CA LEU A 614 26.35 -24.71 -11.09
C LEU A 614 24.97 -24.57 -10.45
N ASN A 615 24.70 -23.39 -9.87
CA ASN A 615 23.41 -23.09 -9.27
C ASN A 615 22.74 -21.91 -9.98
N LEU A 616 21.62 -22.19 -10.63
CA LEU A 616 20.81 -21.28 -11.44
C LEU A 616 19.44 -21.01 -10.80
N TRP A 617 19.28 -21.25 -9.49
CA TRP A 617 17.98 -21.12 -8.81
C TRP A 617 17.35 -19.73 -9.03
N SER A 618 16.09 -19.67 -9.48
CA SER A 618 15.30 -18.45 -9.65
C SER A 618 15.96 -17.46 -10.61
N THR A 619 16.46 -17.98 -11.72
CA THR A 619 17.01 -17.21 -12.85
C THR A 619 16.12 -17.35 -14.09
N GLN A 620 16.32 -16.52 -15.11
CA GLN A 620 15.61 -16.60 -16.39
C GLN A 620 16.30 -17.56 -17.38
N PHE A 621 17.03 -18.54 -16.87
CA PHE A 621 17.80 -19.51 -17.65
C PHE A 621 16.89 -20.61 -18.21
N GLY A 622 16.85 -20.79 -19.53
CA GLY A 622 15.93 -21.71 -20.23
C GLY A 622 16.61 -22.72 -21.15
N ASP A 623 15.82 -23.39 -22.00
CA ASP A 623 16.24 -24.58 -22.77
C ASP A 623 17.47 -24.37 -23.67
N ALA A 624 17.52 -23.25 -24.39
CA ALA A 624 18.64 -22.93 -25.29
C ALA A 624 19.98 -22.83 -24.56
N GLY A 625 19.98 -22.34 -23.32
CA GLY A 625 21.20 -22.29 -22.50
C GLY A 625 21.60 -23.67 -21.99
N LEU A 626 20.62 -24.53 -21.73
CA LEU A 626 20.83 -25.87 -21.21
C LEU A 626 21.40 -26.83 -22.27
N GLU A 627 20.95 -26.68 -23.52
CA GLU A 627 21.54 -27.35 -24.70
C GLU A 627 23.06 -27.08 -24.77
N LEU A 628 23.45 -25.81 -24.78
CA LEU A 628 24.86 -25.39 -24.83
C LEU A 628 25.70 -25.93 -23.65
N ILE A 629 25.16 -25.87 -22.43
CA ILE A 629 25.82 -26.41 -21.23
C ILE A 629 26.01 -27.93 -21.34
N SER A 630 25.00 -28.64 -21.84
CA SER A 630 25.03 -30.11 -21.91
C SER A 630 26.08 -30.63 -22.90
N GLU A 631 26.34 -29.91 -23.98
CA GLU A 631 27.33 -30.28 -25.00
C GLU A 631 28.77 -30.04 -24.54
N HIS A 632 29.00 -28.97 -23.76
CA HIS A 632 30.35 -28.48 -23.48
C HIS A 632 30.84 -28.71 -22.04
N LEU A 633 29.95 -28.73 -21.05
CA LEU A 633 30.31 -28.85 -19.62
C LEU A 633 30.27 -30.29 -19.11
N ASN A 634 31.08 -31.15 -19.74
CA ASN A 634 31.12 -32.60 -19.47
C ASN A 634 31.63 -33.00 -18.07
N ARG A 635 32.16 -32.05 -17.29
CA ARG A 635 32.67 -32.27 -15.91
C ARG A 635 31.69 -31.83 -14.82
N LEU A 636 30.54 -31.26 -15.21
CA LEU A 636 29.56 -30.76 -14.25
C LEU A 636 28.98 -31.92 -13.44
N GLN A 637 29.03 -31.82 -12.12
CA GLN A 637 28.58 -32.84 -11.17
C GLN A 637 27.29 -32.43 -10.45
N VAL A 638 27.07 -31.13 -10.25
CA VAL A 638 25.89 -30.61 -9.57
C VAL A 638 25.29 -29.48 -10.38
N LEU A 639 24.01 -29.58 -10.67
CA LEU A 639 23.25 -28.56 -11.37
C LEU A 639 21.96 -28.26 -10.58
N ASN A 640 21.70 -26.99 -10.27
CA ASN A 640 20.45 -26.56 -9.66
C ASN A 640 19.70 -25.64 -10.61
N LEU A 641 18.54 -26.10 -11.07
CA LEU A 641 17.62 -25.40 -11.97
C LEU A 641 16.31 -25.04 -11.24
N CYS A 642 16.32 -24.93 -9.92
CA CYS A 642 15.12 -24.61 -9.16
C CYS A 642 14.48 -23.30 -9.66
N GLU A 643 13.16 -23.25 -9.86
CA GLU A 643 12.42 -22.05 -10.29
C GLU A 643 12.98 -21.38 -11.56
N THR A 644 13.46 -22.17 -12.53
CA THR A 644 13.87 -21.66 -13.85
C THR A 644 12.84 -21.99 -14.95
N PRO A 645 12.78 -21.23 -16.05
CA PRO A 645 11.86 -21.48 -17.17
C PRO A 645 12.25 -22.67 -18.07
N VAL A 646 13.12 -23.59 -17.61
CA VAL A 646 13.50 -24.80 -18.35
C VAL A 646 12.30 -25.74 -18.49
N THR A 647 12.11 -26.27 -19.70
CA THR A 647 11.02 -27.19 -20.07
C THR A 647 11.56 -28.58 -20.37
N ASP A 648 10.64 -29.48 -20.73
CA ASP A 648 10.94 -30.84 -21.18
C ASP A 648 11.98 -30.92 -22.31
N LYS A 649 11.96 -29.94 -23.23
CA LYS A 649 12.91 -29.88 -24.35
C LYS A 649 14.33 -29.67 -23.83
N GLY A 650 14.52 -28.72 -22.93
CA GLY A 650 15.82 -28.42 -22.32
C GLY A 650 16.39 -29.61 -21.55
N LEU A 651 15.53 -30.30 -20.80
CA LEU A 651 15.96 -31.44 -20.01
C LEU A 651 16.35 -32.67 -20.82
N ALA A 652 15.80 -32.84 -22.03
CA ALA A 652 16.21 -33.93 -22.92
C ALA A 652 17.72 -33.89 -23.21
N TYR A 653 18.32 -32.69 -23.27
CA TYR A 653 19.74 -32.50 -23.49
C TYR A 653 20.63 -32.97 -22.33
N LEU A 654 20.11 -32.98 -21.09
CA LEU A 654 20.86 -33.44 -19.93
C LEU A 654 21.17 -34.94 -19.96
N THR A 655 20.47 -35.72 -20.79
CA THR A 655 20.70 -37.17 -20.92
C THR A 655 22.12 -37.51 -21.39
N CYS A 656 22.80 -36.58 -22.07
CA CYS A 656 24.17 -36.72 -22.53
C CYS A 656 25.24 -36.48 -21.44
N MET A 657 24.88 -35.89 -20.29
CA MET A 657 25.83 -35.47 -19.25
C MET A 657 26.23 -36.58 -18.27
N LYS A 658 27.17 -37.44 -18.67
CA LYS A 658 27.57 -38.65 -17.91
C LYS A 658 28.14 -38.41 -16.50
N MET A 659 28.67 -37.21 -16.23
CA MET A 659 29.33 -36.88 -14.94
C MET A 659 28.44 -36.15 -13.95
N LEU A 660 27.22 -35.78 -14.34
CA LEU A 660 26.27 -35.17 -13.43
C LEU A 660 25.96 -36.17 -12.31
N ARG A 661 25.74 -35.69 -11.09
CA ARG A 661 25.54 -36.52 -9.88
C ARG A 661 24.44 -35.97 -9.01
N LYS A 662 24.17 -34.66 -9.04
CA LYS A 662 23.07 -34.03 -8.34
C LYS A 662 22.38 -33.06 -9.27
N LEU A 663 21.07 -33.20 -9.39
CA LEU A 663 20.24 -32.30 -10.16
C LEU A 663 19.08 -31.86 -9.26
N ASN A 664 18.86 -30.55 -9.17
CA ASN A 664 17.71 -29.97 -8.47
C ASN A 664 16.80 -29.32 -9.50
N LEU A 665 15.57 -29.78 -9.56
CA LEU A 665 14.53 -29.35 -10.51
C LEU A 665 13.29 -28.83 -9.77
N ASN A 666 13.47 -28.34 -8.54
CA ASN A 666 12.36 -27.84 -7.75
C ASN A 666 11.63 -26.70 -8.47
N SER A 667 10.30 -26.77 -8.49
CA SER A 667 9.47 -25.70 -9.07
C SER A 667 9.80 -25.39 -10.55
N THR A 668 10.26 -26.36 -11.34
CA THR A 668 10.32 -26.28 -12.81
C THR A 668 9.11 -26.97 -13.46
N HIS A 669 8.73 -26.56 -14.67
CA HIS A 669 7.55 -27.08 -15.38
C HIS A 669 7.88 -28.32 -16.20
N LEU A 670 7.78 -29.51 -15.59
CA LEU A 670 8.16 -30.78 -16.23
C LEU A 670 6.96 -31.69 -16.47
N SER A 671 6.96 -32.39 -17.61
CA SER A 671 5.99 -33.46 -17.82
C SER A 671 6.43 -34.78 -17.16
N PRO A 672 5.47 -35.63 -16.76
CA PRO A 672 5.77 -36.94 -16.20
C PRO A 672 6.61 -37.85 -17.11
N LEU A 673 6.48 -37.69 -18.44
CA LEU A 673 7.21 -38.50 -19.42
C LEU A 673 8.71 -38.17 -19.43
N THR A 674 9.06 -36.88 -19.39
CA THR A 674 10.47 -36.45 -19.33
C THR A 674 11.10 -36.85 -18.01
N PHE A 675 10.34 -36.77 -16.91
CA PHE A 675 10.79 -37.23 -15.60
C PHE A 675 11.13 -38.72 -15.60
N GLU A 676 10.27 -39.58 -16.16
CA GLU A 676 10.54 -41.01 -16.33
C GLU A 676 11.76 -41.27 -17.22
N THR A 677 11.87 -40.54 -18.32
CA THR A 677 12.98 -40.68 -19.29
C THR A 677 14.31 -40.33 -18.64
N LEU A 678 14.36 -39.24 -17.88
CA LEU A 678 15.49 -38.86 -17.05
C LEU A 678 15.76 -39.95 -16.01
N LYS A 679 14.78 -40.35 -15.21
CA LYS A 679 14.95 -41.38 -14.18
C LYS A 679 15.53 -42.68 -14.74
N LYS A 680 15.15 -43.09 -15.96
CA LYS A 680 15.68 -44.29 -16.65
C LYS A 680 17.10 -44.13 -17.19
N THR A 681 17.48 -42.94 -17.65
CA THR A 681 18.86 -42.64 -18.11
C THR A 681 19.83 -42.43 -16.95
N ILE A 682 19.33 -42.26 -15.72
CA ILE A 682 20.04 -41.72 -14.56
C ILE A 682 20.08 -42.73 -13.39
N SER A 683 20.75 -43.87 -13.57
CA SER A 683 20.94 -44.84 -12.47
C SER A 683 21.98 -44.39 -11.41
N MET A 684 22.61 -43.21 -11.55
CA MET A 684 23.69 -42.73 -10.68
C MET A 684 23.55 -41.32 -10.04
N TRP A 685 22.47 -40.54 -10.27
CA TRP A 685 22.36 -39.17 -9.70
C TRP A 685 21.47 -39.13 -8.43
N LYS A 686 21.87 -38.38 -7.40
CA LYS A 686 21.02 -37.95 -6.28
C LYS A 686 20.16 -36.77 -6.75
N LEU A 687 18.94 -37.02 -7.24
CA LEU A 687 17.95 -36.01 -7.59
C LEU A 687 17.31 -35.46 -6.29
N CYS A 688 17.47 -34.17 -6.01
CA CYS A 688 16.83 -33.52 -4.85
C CYS A 688 15.60 -32.75 -5.31
N LEU A 689 14.41 -33.27 -4.98
CA LEU A 689 13.15 -32.54 -5.08
C LEU A 689 12.63 -32.22 -3.66
N LYS A 690 12.31 -30.95 -3.36
CA LYS A 690 11.63 -30.46 -2.15
C LYS A 690 10.68 -29.31 -2.53
N ARG A 691 9.40 -29.67 -2.68
CA ARG A 691 8.10 -28.91 -2.65
C ARG A 691 8.14 -27.40 -2.95
N PHE A 692 7.52 -26.91 -4.04
CA PHE A 692 6.05 -26.76 -4.16
C PHE A 692 5.39 -27.52 -5.34
N SER A 693 6.16 -28.15 -6.23
CA SER A 693 5.62 -28.91 -7.38
C SER A 693 5.68 -30.43 -7.25
N VAL A 694 6.00 -30.98 -6.06
CA VAL A 694 6.13 -32.45 -5.89
C VAL A 694 4.78 -33.17 -5.70
N MET A 695 3.67 -32.52 -6.04
CA MET A 695 2.41 -33.22 -6.29
C MET A 695 2.28 -33.71 -7.76
N LEU A 696 3.16 -33.28 -8.68
CA LEU A 696 3.12 -33.69 -10.10
C LEU A 696 3.86 -35.01 -10.42
N VAL A 697 4.63 -35.59 -9.49
CA VAL A 697 5.34 -36.86 -9.72
C VAL A 697 4.45 -38.09 -9.47
N CYS A 698 3.31 -37.95 -8.81
CA CYS A 698 2.31 -39.01 -8.66
C CYS A 698 1.19 -38.90 -9.70
N ARG A 699 1.50 -38.47 -10.93
CA ARG A 699 0.49 -38.19 -11.97
C ARG A 699 0.31 -39.29 -13.02
N ARG A 700 1.02 -40.41 -12.89
CA ARG A 700 0.90 -41.61 -13.76
C ARG A 700 1.26 -42.91 -13.04
N MET A 701 0.68 -43.20 -11.88
CA MET A 701 0.96 -44.49 -11.23
C MET A 701 -0.34 -45.26 -11.01
N SER A 702 -0.51 -46.35 -11.78
CA SER A 702 -1.58 -47.32 -11.50
C SER A 702 -1.50 -47.77 -10.03
N THR A 703 -2.64 -48.13 -9.45
CA THR A 703 -2.75 -48.66 -8.07
C THR A 703 -1.72 -49.75 -7.78
N THR A 704 -1.41 -50.59 -8.77
CA THR A 704 -0.37 -51.63 -8.73
C THR A 704 1.04 -51.08 -8.50
N SER A 705 1.35 -49.91 -9.07
CA SER A 705 2.66 -49.27 -8.99
C SER A 705 2.85 -48.50 -7.66
N ARG A 706 1.77 -47.88 -7.14
CA ARG A 706 1.74 -47.23 -5.80
C ARG A 706 2.07 -48.24 -4.70
N ASN A 707 1.45 -49.42 -4.72
CA ASN A 707 1.70 -50.47 -3.73
C ASN A 707 3.14 -50.99 -3.78
N SER A 708 3.73 -51.14 -4.96
CA SER A 708 5.14 -51.56 -5.08
C SER A 708 6.14 -50.54 -4.52
N ILE A 709 5.83 -49.24 -4.60
CA ILE A 709 6.69 -48.18 -4.05
C ILE A 709 6.63 -48.20 -2.52
N ILE A 710 5.42 -48.34 -1.97
CA ILE A 710 5.21 -48.47 -0.52
C ILE A 710 5.96 -49.70 -0.01
N ASP A 711 5.84 -50.83 -0.71
CA ASP A 711 6.57 -52.06 -0.40
C ASP A 711 8.08 -51.84 -0.38
N ASN A 712 8.63 -51.21 -1.41
CA ASN A 712 10.07 -50.95 -1.51
C ASN A 712 10.55 -49.96 -0.42
N ALA A 713 9.77 -48.90 -0.15
CA ALA A 713 10.10 -47.91 0.86
C ALA A 713 10.11 -48.53 2.28
N ILE A 714 9.09 -49.33 2.60
CA ILE A 714 8.99 -50.02 3.90
C ILE A 714 10.08 -51.09 4.05
N LYS A 715 10.41 -51.84 2.99
CA LYS A 715 11.54 -52.79 3.00
C LYS A 715 12.87 -52.08 3.26
N HIS A 716 13.13 -50.96 2.58
CA HIS A 716 14.34 -50.16 2.81
C HIS A 716 14.41 -49.61 4.23
N LEU A 717 13.29 -49.09 4.74
CA LEU A 717 13.17 -48.62 6.12
C LEU A 717 13.49 -49.74 7.12
N ALA A 718 12.90 -50.94 6.93
CA ALA A 718 13.12 -52.09 7.79
C ALA A 718 14.61 -52.51 7.82
N ILE A 719 15.28 -52.52 6.66
CA ILE A 719 16.72 -52.84 6.58
C ILE A 719 17.56 -51.80 7.33
N ASN A 720 17.27 -50.51 7.16
CA ASN A 720 18.02 -49.44 7.83
C ASN A 720 17.80 -49.47 9.35
N TYR A 721 16.55 -49.63 9.80
CA TYR A 721 16.21 -49.71 11.22
C TYR A 721 16.71 -50.99 11.89
N GLN A 722 16.80 -52.11 11.16
CA GLN A 722 17.44 -53.33 11.66
C GLN A 722 18.94 -53.10 11.90
N LYS A 723 19.65 -52.44 10.98
CA LYS A 723 21.07 -52.09 11.16
C LYS A 723 21.29 -51.14 12.35
N GLU A 724 20.43 -50.13 12.50
CA GLU A 724 20.48 -49.19 13.63
C GLU A 724 20.22 -49.92 14.95
N PHE A 725 19.21 -50.80 14.99
CA PHE A 725 18.89 -51.62 16.14
C PHE A 725 20.06 -52.53 16.57
N ASP A 726 20.70 -53.21 15.61
CA ASP A 726 21.85 -54.10 15.87
C ASP A 726 23.10 -53.35 16.36
N GLN A 727 23.26 -52.07 15.97
CA GLN A 727 24.35 -51.20 16.45
C GLN A 727 24.08 -50.70 17.87
N LEU A 728 22.86 -50.26 18.16
CA LEU A 728 22.47 -49.75 19.47
C LEU A 728 22.43 -50.83 20.55
N GLN A 729 22.16 -52.09 20.19
CA GLN A 729 22.28 -53.23 21.12
C GLN A 729 23.71 -53.50 21.60
N LYS A 730 24.76 -52.98 20.91
CA LYS A 730 26.17 -53.20 21.27
C LYS A 730 26.75 -52.13 22.20
N HIS A 731 26.09 -50.98 22.34
CA HIS A 731 26.54 -49.85 23.16
C HIS A 731 25.46 -49.47 24.17
N GLU A 732 25.59 -49.96 25.41
CA GLU A 732 24.64 -49.68 26.50
C GLU A 732 24.81 -48.25 27.04
N ASN A 733 23.87 -47.36 26.69
CA ASN A 733 23.69 -46.03 27.30
C ASN A 733 22.20 -45.86 27.67
N GLU A 734 21.89 -45.08 28.70
CA GLU A 734 20.50 -44.90 29.21
C GLU A 734 19.54 -44.27 28.16
N ASN A 735 20.01 -43.34 27.31
CA ASN A 735 19.22 -42.77 26.20
C ASN A 735 18.99 -43.74 25.02
N SER A 736 19.67 -44.89 24.98
CA SER A 736 19.52 -45.88 23.91
C SER A 736 18.23 -46.69 24.05
N PHE A 737 17.72 -46.85 25.28
CA PHE A 737 16.61 -47.76 25.58
C PHE A 737 15.30 -47.38 24.87
N GLU A 738 14.93 -46.09 24.91
CA GLU A 738 13.71 -45.58 24.26
C GLU A 738 13.77 -45.75 22.73
N ARG A 739 14.92 -45.47 22.14
CA ARG A 739 15.15 -45.63 20.70
C ARG A 739 15.12 -47.11 20.29
N ILE A 740 15.73 -48.00 21.07
CA ILE A 740 15.70 -49.45 20.85
C ILE A 740 14.25 -49.97 20.89
N GLN A 741 13.45 -49.53 21.86
CA GLN A 741 12.05 -49.94 22.00
C GLN A 741 11.17 -49.41 20.85
N TYR A 742 11.41 -48.17 20.40
CA TYR A 742 10.78 -47.59 19.22
C TYR A 742 11.09 -48.41 17.95
N LEU A 743 12.38 -48.69 17.69
CA LEU A 743 12.82 -49.47 16.53
C LEU A 743 12.25 -50.90 16.56
N LYS A 744 12.24 -51.56 17.72
CA LYS A 744 11.66 -52.91 17.91
C LYS A 744 10.20 -52.96 17.52
N THR A 745 9.42 -51.96 17.93
CA THR A 745 7.98 -51.88 17.64
C THR A 745 7.72 -51.77 16.14
N ILE A 746 8.47 -50.91 15.45
CA ILE A 746 8.35 -50.75 13.99
C ILE A 746 8.77 -52.02 13.25
N LEU A 747 9.89 -52.63 13.64
CA LEU A 747 10.37 -53.89 13.03
C LEU A 747 9.40 -55.06 13.22
N GLN A 748 8.64 -55.09 14.32
CA GLN A 748 7.56 -56.07 14.50
C GLN A 748 6.39 -55.82 13.54
N LYS A 749 6.01 -54.55 13.32
CA LYS A 749 4.94 -54.19 12.39
C LYS A 749 5.33 -54.47 10.93
N THR A 750 6.57 -54.19 10.53
CA THR A 750 7.06 -54.51 9.18
C THR A 750 7.07 -56.01 8.91
N LYS A 751 7.42 -56.85 9.90
CA LYS A 751 7.32 -58.32 9.78
C LYS A 751 5.87 -58.79 9.63
N LYS A 752 4.94 -58.24 10.42
CA LYS A 752 3.49 -58.54 10.27
C LYS A 752 2.99 -58.19 8.87
N ARG A 753 3.40 -57.03 8.35
CA ARG A 753 3.09 -56.61 6.98
C ARG A 753 3.61 -57.59 5.92
N GLU A 754 4.84 -58.10 6.09
CA GLU A 754 5.42 -59.10 5.18
C GLU A 754 4.61 -60.41 5.16
N HIS A 755 4.13 -60.87 6.31
CA HIS A 755 3.24 -62.04 6.38
C HIS A 755 1.92 -61.80 5.64
N ILE A 756 1.26 -60.66 5.84
CA ILE A 756 0.01 -60.33 5.11
C ILE A 756 0.25 -60.30 3.60
N LEU A 757 1.40 -59.81 3.14
CA LEU A 757 1.74 -59.83 1.71
C LEU A 757 1.97 -61.24 1.17
N GLN A 758 2.50 -62.17 1.99
CA GLN A 758 2.61 -63.58 1.63
C GLN A 758 1.21 -64.20 1.49
N ASP A 759 0.34 -63.98 2.48
CA ASP A 759 -1.05 -64.47 2.47
C ASP A 759 -1.83 -63.95 1.26
N ILE A 760 -1.65 -62.67 0.89
CA ILE A 760 -2.26 -62.08 -0.32
C ILE A 760 -1.76 -62.77 -1.58
N ASN A 761 -0.45 -63.06 -1.68
CA ASN A 761 0.12 -63.70 -2.87
C ASN A 761 -0.30 -65.16 -2.99
N GLU A 762 -0.41 -65.88 -1.87
CA GLU A 762 -0.92 -67.26 -1.85
C GLU A 762 -2.41 -67.31 -2.22
N THR A 763 -3.22 -66.43 -1.63
CA THR A 763 -4.66 -66.34 -1.94
C THR A 763 -4.90 -65.91 -3.40
N LYS A 764 -4.07 -65.02 -3.97
CA LYS A 764 -4.11 -64.67 -5.40
C LYS A 764 -3.77 -65.83 -6.32
N LYS A 765 -2.83 -66.70 -5.93
CA LYS A 765 -2.50 -67.90 -6.71
C LYS A 765 -3.66 -68.90 -6.69
N LEU A 766 -4.23 -69.14 -5.50
CA LEU A 766 -5.39 -70.02 -5.33
C LEU A 766 -6.62 -69.54 -6.13
N SER A 767 -6.82 -68.22 -6.22
CA SER A 767 -7.89 -67.62 -7.03
C SER A 767 -7.69 -67.78 -8.54
N ASN A 768 -6.44 -67.87 -9.03
CA ASN A 768 -6.14 -67.98 -10.47
C ASN A 768 -6.02 -69.44 -10.95
N GLU A 769 -5.87 -70.40 -10.04
CA GLU A 769 -5.68 -71.82 -10.36
C GLU A 769 -7.00 -72.63 -10.39
N ASN A 770 -8.10 -72.09 -9.83
CA ASN A 770 -9.40 -72.77 -9.71
C ASN A 770 -10.54 -72.01 -10.42
N ASP A 771 -10.55 -72.00 -11.76
CA ASP A 771 -11.62 -71.39 -12.58
C ASP A 771 -12.92 -72.23 -12.64
N GLN A 772 -13.01 -73.36 -11.94
CA GLN A 772 -14.12 -74.32 -12.09
C GLN A 772 -15.14 -74.36 -10.93
N ASP A 773 -14.95 -73.60 -9.85
CA ASP A 773 -15.88 -73.58 -8.70
C ASP A 773 -16.19 -72.13 -8.22
N ASP A 774 -17.38 -71.63 -8.58
CA ASP A 774 -17.80 -70.22 -8.44
C ASP A 774 -17.92 -69.75 -6.98
N ASP A 775 -18.20 -70.67 -6.04
CA ASP A 775 -18.29 -70.36 -4.61
C ASP A 775 -16.91 -70.21 -3.96
N MET A 776 -15.92 -71.03 -4.36
CA MET A 776 -14.54 -70.93 -3.88
C MET A 776 -13.85 -69.66 -4.40
N SER A 777 -14.13 -69.25 -5.64
CA SER A 777 -13.61 -68.02 -6.23
C SER A 777 -14.15 -66.78 -5.51
N LYS A 778 -15.45 -66.74 -5.17
CA LYS A 778 -16.05 -65.64 -4.38
C LYS A 778 -15.45 -65.55 -2.98
N MET A 779 -15.28 -66.68 -2.27
CA MET A 779 -14.63 -66.68 -0.96
C MET A 779 -13.17 -66.20 -1.02
N ALA A 780 -12.43 -66.54 -2.07
CA ALA A 780 -11.07 -66.08 -2.28
C ALA A 780 -11.00 -64.56 -2.57
N VAL A 781 -11.94 -64.01 -3.34
CA VAL A 781 -12.05 -62.57 -3.61
C VAL A 781 -12.39 -61.79 -2.34
N ASP A 782 -13.33 -62.28 -1.53
CA ASP A 782 -13.71 -61.66 -0.26
C ASP A 782 -12.54 -61.67 0.74
N GLU A 783 -11.80 -62.77 0.81
CA GLU A 783 -10.58 -62.86 1.64
C GLU A 783 -9.48 -61.92 1.11
N LEU A 784 -9.33 -61.77 -0.20
CA LEU A 784 -8.39 -60.80 -0.79
C LEU A 784 -8.76 -59.36 -0.45
N ILE A 785 -10.04 -58.99 -0.46
CA ILE A 785 -10.50 -57.65 -0.05
C ILE A 785 -10.19 -57.44 1.44
N ARG A 786 -10.44 -58.44 2.28
CA ARG A 786 -10.12 -58.39 3.72
C ARG A 786 -8.62 -58.21 3.95
N LEU A 787 -7.78 -59.02 3.32
CA LEU A 787 -6.32 -58.94 3.46
C LEU A 787 -5.77 -57.61 2.91
N GLN A 788 -6.33 -57.08 1.81
CA GLN A 788 -5.95 -55.75 1.29
C GLN A 788 -6.32 -54.64 2.27
N SER A 789 -7.49 -54.72 2.92
CA SER A 789 -7.88 -53.76 3.96
C SER A 789 -6.93 -53.82 5.16
N ASN A 790 -6.54 -55.02 5.59
CA ASN A 790 -5.58 -55.22 6.68
C ASN A 790 -4.19 -54.69 6.31
N LEU A 791 -3.76 -54.88 5.05
CA LEU A 791 -2.50 -54.32 4.54
C LEU A 791 -2.52 -52.79 4.61
N THR A 792 -3.60 -52.14 4.16
CA THR A 792 -3.72 -50.68 4.25
C THR A 792 -3.75 -50.17 5.68
N ALA A 793 -4.36 -50.92 6.61
CA ALA A 793 -4.38 -50.57 8.03
C ALA A 793 -2.97 -50.62 8.64
N ILE A 794 -2.21 -51.71 8.40
CA ILE A 794 -0.83 -51.82 8.88
C ILE A 794 0.08 -50.78 8.24
N ASP A 795 -0.12 -50.44 6.95
CA ASP A 795 0.66 -49.40 6.27
C ASP A 795 0.44 -48.03 6.92
N ASN A 796 -0.80 -47.68 7.23
CA ASN A 796 -1.13 -46.46 7.95
C ASN A 796 -0.53 -46.44 9.36
N GLU A 797 -0.58 -47.56 10.08
CA GLU A 797 0.05 -47.67 11.41
C GLU A 797 1.57 -47.48 11.36
N ILE A 798 2.23 -47.98 10.31
CA ILE A 798 3.67 -47.77 10.10
C ILE A 798 3.93 -46.30 9.76
N PHE A 799 3.12 -45.69 8.88
CA PHE A 799 3.25 -44.29 8.53
C PHE A 799 3.09 -43.36 9.73
N ASP A 800 2.07 -43.58 10.56
CA ASP A 800 1.81 -42.75 11.74
C ASP A 800 2.93 -42.87 12.79
N GLN A 801 3.61 -44.03 12.89
CA GLN A 801 4.76 -44.18 13.80
C GLN A 801 6.06 -43.56 13.28
N VAL A 802 6.25 -43.51 11.95
CA VAL A 802 7.49 -43.02 11.33
C VAL A 802 7.43 -41.54 10.97
N LEU A 803 6.26 -41.04 10.57
CA LEU A 803 6.10 -39.64 10.23
C LEU A 803 6.06 -38.79 11.51
N PRO A 804 6.92 -37.76 11.63
CA PRO A 804 6.86 -36.86 12.76
C PRO A 804 5.54 -36.07 12.72
N HIS A 805 4.87 -35.97 13.87
CA HIS A 805 3.73 -35.07 14.02
C HIS A 805 4.20 -33.61 13.91
N GLU A 806 3.63 -32.86 12.97
CA GLU A 806 3.89 -31.42 12.85
C GLU A 806 3.14 -30.69 13.96
N LEU A 807 3.85 -29.90 14.78
CA LEU A 807 3.26 -29.17 15.91
C LEU A 807 2.11 -28.23 15.50
N ALA A 808 2.09 -27.78 14.24
CA ALA A 808 1.08 -26.88 13.68
C ALA A 808 -0.16 -27.60 13.12
N ASP A 809 -0.15 -28.93 12.96
CA ASP A 809 -1.28 -29.65 12.35
C ASP A 809 -2.55 -29.62 13.22
N ASN A 810 -2.38 -29.45 14.53
CA ASN A 810 -3.49 -29.38 15.48
C ASN A 810 -3.96 -27.95 15.77
N ASP A 811 -3.33 -26.94 15.14
CA ASP A 811 -3.69 -25.55 15.36
C ASP A 811 -4.97 -25.19 14.58
N ASP A 812 -5.72 -24.23 15.10
CA ASP A 812 -6.82 -23.57 14.40
C ASP A 812 -6.27 -22.78 13.19
N ALA A 813 -7.15 -22.38 12.26
CA ALA A 813 -6.72 -21.76 11.00
C ALA A 813 -7.35 -20.38 10.75
N GLU A 814 -6.56 -19.49 10.17
CA GLU A 814 -7.01 -18.28 9.50
C GLU A 814 -7.11 -18.55 8.00
N LEU A 815 -8.33 -18.46 7.46
CA LEU A 815 -8.62 -18.57 6.03
C LEU A 815 -8.77 -17.17 5.44
N GLU A 816 -8.05 -16.91 4.35
CA GLU A 816 -8.14 -15.67 3.58
C GLU A 816 -8.42 -16.00 2.10
N VAL A 817 -9.46 -15.40 1.53
CA VAL A 817 -9.85 -15.54 0.12
C VAL A 817 -9.85 -14.17 -0.53
N THR A 818 -9.00 -13.98 -1.56
CA THR A 818 -8.78 -12.67 -2.21
C THR A 818 -8.93 -12.79 -3.72
N ALA A 819 -9.66 -11.85 -4.33
CA ALA A 819 -9.85 -11.80 -5.77
C ALA A 819 -8.53 -11.51 -6.52
N GLY A 820 -8.24 -12.29 -7.55
CA GLY A 820 -7.05 -12.15 -8.41
C GLY A 820 -7.36 -11.50 -9.76
N VAL A 821 -6.77 -12.04 -10.83
CA VAL A 821 -6.94 -11.54 -12.20
C VAL A 821 -8.32 -11.92 -12.71
N GLY A 822 -9.12 -10.92 -13.12
CA GLY A 822 -10.48 -11.15 -13.64
C GLY A 822 -11.49 -10.08 -13.24
N GLY A 823 -11.08 -9.10 -12.43
CA GLY A 823 -11.92 -7.96 -12.06
C GLY A 823 -13.18 -8.38 -11.31
N GLN A 824 -14.33 -7.88 -11.74
CA GLN A 824 -15.64 -8.18 -11.15
C GLN A 824 -15.96 -9.68 -11.10
N GLU A 825 -15.59 -10.44 -12.14
CA GLU A 825 -15.82 -11.88 -12.19
C GLU A 825 -14.97 -12.64 -11.15
N ALA A 826 -13.72 -12.21 -10.95
CA ALA A 826 -12.88 -12.79 -9.89
C ALA A 826 -13.47 -12.54 -8.50
N MET A 827 -14.11 -11.39 -8.29
CA MET A 827 -14.77 -11.06 -7.02
C MET A 827 -16.02 -11.91 -6.78
N LEU A 828 -16.83 -12.17 -7.81
CA LEU A 828 -17.97 -13.09 -7.71
C LEU A 828 -17.50 -14.52 -7.38
N PHE A 829 -16.45 -14.99 -8.05
CA PHE A 829 -15.90 -16.31 -7.78
C PHE A 829 -15.24 -16.42 -6.39
N ALA A 830 -14.60 -15.35 -5.91
CA ALA A 830 -14.04 -15.30 -4.55
C ALA A 830 -15.13 -15.48 -3.48
N LYS A 831 -16.30 -14.87 -3.68
CA LYS A 831 -17.46 -15.05 -2.81
C LYS A 831 -17.96 -16.49 -2.80
N GLU A 832 -18.05 -17.12 -3.97
CA GLU A 832 -18.47 -18.52 -4.08
C GLU A 832 -17.52 -19.46 -3.33
N LEU A 833 -16.20 -19.25 -3.44
CA LEU A 833 -15.21 -20.04 -2.69
C LEU A 833 -15.29 -19.78 -1.19
N PHE A 834 -15.50 -18.53 -0.76
CA PHE A 834 -15.64 -18.21 0.65
C PHE A 834 -16.84 -18.92 1.28
N HIS A 835 -18.00 -18.88 0.61
CA HIS A 835 -19.20 -19.63 1.05
C HIS A 835 -19.02 -21.16 0.96
N MET A 836 -18.26 -21.67 -0.03
CA MET A 836 -17.93 -23.09 -0.09
C MET A 836 -17.17 -23.53 1.18
N TYR A 837 -16.20 -22.75 1.65
CA TYR A 837 -15.46 -23.06 2.86
C TYR A 837 -16.27 -22.87 4.15
N GLU A 838 -17.17 -21.87 4.19
CA GLU A 838 -18.14 -21.69 5.27
C GLU A 838 -19.04 -22.94 5.43
N ASN A 839 -19.60 -23.43 4.32
CA ASN A 839 -20.40 -24.65 4.33
C ASN A 839 -19.57 -25.89 4.72
N TYR A 840 -18.31 -25.96 4.28
CA TYR A 840 -17.40 -27.04 4.65
C TYR A 840 -17.09 -27.05 6.14
N ALA A 841 -16.90 -25.89 6.75
CA ALA A 841 -16.77 -25.76 8.20
C ALA A 841 -18.02 -26.29 8.90
N GLY A 842 -19.23 -25.94 8.44
CA GLY A 842 -20.48 -26.50 8.94
C GLY A 842 -20.57 -28.03 8.82
N PHE A 843 -20.17 -28.59 7.67
CA PHE A 843 -20.12 -30.04 7.44
C PHE A 843 -19.17 -30.76 8.41
N ARG A 844 -18.01 -30.15 8.70
CA ARG A 844 -17.00 -30.67 9.63
C ARG A 844 -17.28 -30.32 11.11
N LYS A 845 -18.37 -29.60 11.39
CA LYS A 845 -18.73 -29.06 12.71
C LYS A 845 -17.65 -28.15 13.32
N TRP A 846 -16.99 -27.37 12.48
CA TRP A 846 -16.07 -26.31 12.90
C TRP A 846 -16.81 -24.99 13.08
N SER A 847 -16.32 -24.13 13.97
CA SER A 847 -16.79 -22.74 14.02
C SER A 847 -16.18 -21.97 12.85
N PHE A 848 -16.96 -21.08 12.24
CA PHE A 848 -16.51 -20.21 11.15
C PHE A 848 -16.84 -18.77 11.53
N GLU A 849 -15.84 -18.03 11.99
CA GLU A 849 -15.99 -16.66 12.48
C GLU A 849 -15.42 -15.67 11.47
N VAL A 850 -16.30 -14.91 10.82
CA VAL A 850 -15.88 -13.91 9.81
C VAL A 850 -15.26 -12.70 10.50
N ILE A 851 -14.02 -12.38 10.13
CA ILE A 851 -13.24 -11.25 10.67
C ILE A 851 -13.39 -10.03 9.76
N GLU A 852 -13.26 -10.26 8.46
CA GLU A 852 -13.24 -9.22 7.44
C GLU A 852 -14.01 -9.71 6.21
N TYR A 853 -14.87 -8.86 5.66
CA TYR A 853 -15.72 -9.19 4.52
C TYR A 853 -15.94 -7.96 3.64
N ASP A 854 -15.05 -7.76 2.66
CA ASP A 854 -15.07 -6.60 1.73
C ASP A 854 -15.93 -6.91 0.51
N GLN A 855 -17.21 -6.53 0.58
CA GLN A 855 -18.19 -6.75 -0.47
C GLN A 855 -18.30 -5.55 -1.43
N THR A 856 -18.43 -5.84 -2.72
CA THR A 856 -18.61 -4.86 -3.79
C THR A 856 -20.08 -4.63 -4.15
N ASP A 857 -20.39 -3.52 -4.85
CA ASP A 857 -21.75 -3.12 -5.26
C ASP A 857 -22.49 -4.20 -6.10
N ILE A 858 -21.75 -4.97 -6.89
CA ILE A 858 -22.29 -6.09 -7.70
C ILE A 858 -22.47 -7.38 -6.89
N GLY A 859 -22.21 -7.35 -5.59
CA GLY A 859 -22.36 -8.49 -4.69
C GLY A 859 -21.20 -9.49 -4.68
N GLY A 860 -20.07 -9.19 -5.33
CA GLY A 860 -18.83 -9.99 -5.28
C GLY A 860 -17.94 -9.61 -4.08
N LEU A 861 -17.03 -10.50 -3.69
CA LEU A 861 -16.10 -10.35 -2.57
C LEU A 861 -14.71 -9.96 -3.09
N ARG A 862 -14.16 -8.82 -2.66
CA ARG A 862 -12.77 -8.45 -2.99
C ARG A 862 -11.80 -9.23 -2.11
N GLN A 863 -12.10 -9.30 -0.81
CA GLN A 863 -11.32 -10.02 0.19
C GLN A 863 -12.24 -10.46 1.32
N GLY A 864 -12.10 -11.71 1.77
CA GLY A 864 -12.77 -12.23 2.96
C GLY A 864 -11.79 -13.00 3.84
N LYS A 865 -11.91 -12.81 5.16
CA LYS A 865 -11.12 -13.51 6.17
C LYS A 865 -12.00 -14.11 7.24
N ALA A 866 -11.68 -15.32 7.66
CA ALA A 866 -12.36 -16.00 8.74
C ALA A 866 -11.39 -16.81 9.62
N PHE A 867 -11.70 -16.88 10.91
CA PHE A 867 -11.11 -17.86 11.81
C PHE A 867 -11.95 -19.13 11.80
N LEU A 868 -11.26 -20.26 11.74
CA LEU A 868 -11.85 -21.59 11.80
C LEU A 868 -11.28 -22.33 13.00
N ASN A 869 -12.16 -22.69 13.95
CA ASN A 869 -11.76 -23.40 15.15
C ASN A 869 -12.39 -24.79 15.21
N GLY A 870 -11.61 -25.78 15.61
CA GLY A 870 -12.07 -27.16 15.71
C GLY A 870 -10.97 -28.20 15.50
N LEU A 871 -11.38 -29.47 15.48
CA LEU A 871 -10.43 -30.58 15.37
C LEU A 871 -9.79 -30.64 13.97
N ASP A 872 -8.46 -30.65 13.90
CA ASP A 872 -7.66 -30.86 12.68
C ASP A 872 -7.98 -29.85 11.55
N VAL A 873 -8.33 -28.60 11.88
CA VAL A 873 -8.72 -27.58 10.90
C VAL A 873 -7.57 -27.26 9.96
N PHE A 874 -6.43 -26.80 10.48
CA PHE A 874 -5.29 -26.41 9.65
C PHE A 874 -4.75 -27.60 8.85
N LYS A 875 -4.61 -28.77 9.47
CA LYS A 875 -4.20 -30.02 8.81
C LYS A 875 -5.09 -30.42 7.63
N SER A 876 -6.38 -30.11 7.68
CA SER A 876 -7.32 -30.40 6.60
C SER A 876 -7.26 -29.33 5.51
N LEU A 877 -7.27 -28.05 5.88
CA LEU A 877 -7.39 -26.94 4.92
C LEU A 877 -6.05 -26.45 4.35
N LYS A 878 -4.89 -26.85 4.89
CA LYS A 878 -3.58 -26.47 4.34
C LYS A 878 -3.39 -26.86 2.87
N TYR A 879 -4.17 -27.82 2.36
CA TYR A 879 -4.16 -28.23 0.96
C TYR A 879 -5.00 -27.31 0.05
N GLU A 880 -5.76 -26.38 0.61
CA GLU A 880 -6.54 -25.41 -0.15
C GLU A 880 -5.75 -24.12 -0.43
N CYS A 881 -4.54 -23.95 0.12
CA CYS A 881 -3.75 -22.77 -0.15
C CYS A 881 -3.19 -22.73 -1.59
N GLY A 882 -3.33 -21.60 -2.29
CA GLY A 882 -2.84 -21.40 -3.64
C GLY A 882 -3.78 -20.60 -4.54
N VAL A 883 -3.49 -20.60 -5.85
CA VAL A 883 -4.32 -19.92 -6.85
C VAL A 883 -5.40 -20.87 -7.40
N HIS A 884 -6.66 -20.46 -7.31
CA HIS A 884 -7.83 -21.13 -7.86
C HIS A 884 -8.28 -20.42 -9.14
N ARG A 885 -8.45 -21.17 -10.22
CA ARG A 885 -8.81 -20.63 -11.54
C ARG A 885 -10.22 -21.04 -11.95
N VAL A 886 -11.07 -20.11 -12.36
CA VAL A 886 -12.39 -20.42 -12.92
C VAL A 886 -12.44 -20.12 -14.41
N GLN A 887 -13.11 -20.99 -15.17
CA GLN A 887 -13.42 -20.81 -16.59
C GLN A 887 -14.92 -20.91 -16.78
N ARG A 888 -15.58 -19.78 -17.03
CA ARG A 888 -17.02 -19.69 -17.29
C ARG A 888 -17.38 -18.43 -18.07
N VAL A 889 -18.63 -18.35 -18.53
CA VAL A 889 -19.19 -17.11 -19.06
C VAL A 889 -19.56 -16.24 -17.84
N PRO A 890 -18.92 -15.05 -17.67
CA PRO A 890 -19.21 -14.17 -16.54
C PRO A 890 -20.66 -13.69 -16.52
N GLN A 891 -21.20 -13.43 -15.34
CA GLN A 891 -22.52 -12.80 -15.21
C GLN A 891 -22.53 -11.36 -15.75
N THR A 892 -21.37 -10.70 -15.76
CA THR A 892 -21.19 -9.31 -16.22
C THR A 892 -20.98 -9.18 -17.72
N GLU A 893 -20.95 -10.30 -18.47
CA GLU A 893 -20.58 -10.33 -19.90
C GLU A 893 -21.81 -10.58 -20.79
N LYS A 894 -22.04 -9.71 -21.78
CA LYS A 894 -23.24 -9.79 -22.67
C LYS A 894 -23.02 -10.68 -23.90
N SER A 895 -21.77 -10.94 -24.29
CA SER A 895 -21.40 -11.62 -25.54
C SER A 895 -21.35 -13.16 -25.42
N GLY A 896 -21.55 -13.72 -24.22
CA GLY A 896 -21.51 -15.18 -24.01
C GLY A 896 -20.11 -15.81 -24.09
N ARG A 897 -19.04 -14.99 -24.04
CA ARG A 897 -17.66 -15.46 -24.13
C ARG A 897 -17.18 -16.06 -22.80
N ILE A 898 -16.45 -17.17 -22.88
CA ILE A 898 -15.80 -17.78 -21.70
C ILE A 898 -14.60 -16.94 -21.30
N HIS A 899 -14.59 -16.47 -20.04
CA HIS A 899 -13.46 -15.78 -19.43
C HIS A 899 -12.73 -16.71 -18.46
N THR A 900 -11.46 -16.39 -18.21
CA THR A 900 -10.62 -17.09 -17.24
C THR A 900 -10.20 -16.11 -16.14
N SER A 901 -10.63 -16.39 -14.92
CA SER A 901 -10.38 -15.57 -13.74
C SER A 901 -9.67 -16.36 -12.64
N THR A 902 -8.98 -15.68 -11.74
CA THR A 902 -8.25 -16.29 -10.62
C THR A 902 -8.66 -15.70 -9.27
N VAL A 903 -8.56 -16.52 -8.23
CA VAL A 903 -8.73 -16.17 -6.81
C VAL A 903 -7.59 -16.82 -6.03
N THR A 904 -7.04 -16.12 -5.05
CA THR A 904 -5.99 -16.67 -4.17
C THR A 904 -6.60 -17.06 -2.84
N VAL A 905 -6.27 -18.24 -2.35
CA VAL A 905 -6.65 -18.73 -1.01
C VAL A 905 -5.38 -18.90 -0.18
N ALA A 906 -5.34 -18.29 1.00
CA ALA A 906 -4.29 -18.51 1.99
C ALA A 906 -4.90 -19.16 3.23
N VAL A 907 -4.18 -20.13 3.79
CA VAL A 907 -4.56 -20.85 5.01
C VAL A 907 -3.36 -20.82 5.93
N LEU A 908 -3.48 -20.08 7.03
CA LEU A 908 -2.40 -19.86 7.98
C LEU A 908 -2.78 -20.46 9.34
N PRO A 909 -1.83 -21.01 10.11
CA PRO A 909 -2.11 -21.44 11.47
C PRO A 909 -2.35 -20.21 12.34
N GLN A 910 -3.32 -20.27 13.25
CA GLN A 910 -3.64 -19.16 14.13
C GLN A 910 -2.45 -18.85 15.06
N PRO A 911 -2.02 -17.58 15.17
CA PRO A 911 -0.91 -17.21 16.04
C PRO A 911 -1.25 -17.48 17.51
N LYS A 912 -0.35 -18.19 18.21
CA LYS A 912 -0.43 -18.41 19.66
C LYS A 912 -0.07 -17.15 20.43
N ASP A 913 -0.73 -16.93 21.57
CA ASP A 913 -0.43 -15.82 22.47
C ASP A 913 1.02 -15.86 22.96
N ILE A 914 1.74 -14.73 22.79
CA ILE A 914 3.12 -14.59 23.24
C ILE A 914 3.14 -14.30 24.74
N LYS A 915 3.55 -15.28 25.53
CA LYS A 915 3.83 -15.11 26.97
C LYS A 915 5.33 -14.96 27.20
N ILE A 916 5.76 -13.79 27.67
CA ILE A 916 7.16 -13.53 28.00
C ILE A 916 7.37 -13.63 29.51
N GLU A 917 8.18 -14.62 29.87
CA GLU A 917 8.73 -14.79 31.21
C GLU A 917 10.17 -14.25 31.21
N LEU A 918 10.46 -13.37 32.17
CA LEU A 918 11.76 -12.72 32.33
C LEU A 918 12.36 -13.16 33.66
N PRO A 919 13.14 -14.25 33.68
CA PRO A 919 13.78 -14.70 34.91
C PRO A 919 14.94 -13.75 35.27
N ALA A 920 15.10 -13.48 36.56
CA ALA A 920 16.07 -12.48 37.04
C ALA A 920 17.53 -12.80 36.68
N LYS A 921 17.86 -14.09 36.47
CA LYS A 921 19.19 -14.56 36.05
C LYS A 921 19.62 -14.06 34.66
N ASP A 922 18.67 -13.73 33.80
CA ASP A 922 18.92 -13.32 32.42
C ASP A 922 19.00 -11.79 32.27
N LEU A 923 18.90 -11.06 33.39
CA LEU A 923 18.87 -9.61 33.44
C LEU A 923 20.07 -9.06 34.22
N LEU A 924 20.90 -8.26 33.55
CA LEU A 924 21.97 -7.49 34.18
C LEU A 924 21.50 -6.04 34.37
N ALA A 925 21.40 -5.58 35.61
CA ALA A 925 21.00 -4.21 35.95
C ALA A 925 22.19 -3.42 36.49
N GLU A 926 22.62 -2.39 35.76
CA GLU A 926 23.74 -1.53 36.10
C GLU A 926 23.25 -0.13 36.50
N PRO A 927 23.74 0.45 37.62
CA PRO A 927 23.41 1.81 38.00
C PRO A 927 24.15 2.81 37.09
N ILE A 928 23.45 3.87 36.68
CA ILE A 928 24.00 4.96 35.86
C ILE A 928 23.62 6.32 36.46
N ARG A 929 24.42 7.35 36.17
CA ARG A 929 24.11 8.74 36.58
C ARG A 929 23.02 9.32 35.68
N ALA A 930 21.96 9.84 36.29
CA ALA A 930 20.85 10.47 35.58
C ALA A 930 21.28 11.79 34.92
N ARG A 931 20.65 12.16 33.81
CA ARG A 931 20.90 13.41 33.07
C ARG A 931 19.66 14.31 33.11
N GLY A 932 19.79 15.55 33.59
CA GLY A 932 18.69 16.52 33.58
C GLY A 932 18.69 17.50 34.76
N PRO A 933 17.66 18.37 34.87
CA PRO A 933 17.55 19.35 35.95
C PRO A 933 17.29 18.66 37.30
N GLY A 934 18.24 18.76 38.24
CA GLY A 934 18.05 18.28 39.62
C GLY A 934 19.19 18.60 40.60
N GLY A 935 19.97 19.65 40.32
CA GLY A 935 20.96 20.22 41.25
C GLY A 935 22.06 19.25 41.68
N GLN A 936 22.57 19.41 42.90
CA GLN A 936 23.68 18.60 43.43
C GLN A 936 23.34 17.10 43.56
N HIS A 937 22.05 16.76 43.73
CA HIS A 937 21.60 15.37 43.88
C HIS A 937 21.81 14.56 42.59
N VAL A 938 21.52 15.14 41.43
CA VAL A 938 21.72 14.48 40.12
C VAL A 938 23.20 14.25 39.80
N ASN A 939 24.09 15.14 40.26
CA ASN A 939 25.53 15.01 40.02
C ASN A 939 26.23 13.95 40.88
N LYS A 940 25.67 13.62 42.06
CA LYS A 940 26.26 12.69 43.04
C LYS A 940 25.57 11.33 43.13
N SER A 941 24.29 11.23 42.78
CA SER A 941 23.50 9.98 42.93
C SER A 941 23.41 9.18 41.63
N GLU A 942 23.66 7.88 41.70
CA GLU A 942 23.49 6.92 40.59
C GLU A 942 22.06 6.38 40.57
N SER A 943 21.12 7.27 40.26
CA SER A 943 19.69 6.99 40.31
C SER A 943 19.13 6.31 39.05
N GLY A 944 19.82 6.40 37.90
CA GLY A 944 19.39 5.76 36.65
C GLY A 944 19.73 4.26 36.61
N CYS A 945 19.03 3.51 35.76
CA CYS A 945 19.24 2.07 35.57
C CYS A 945 19.44 1.76 34.08
N ARG A 946 20.53 1.06 33.76
CA ARG A 946 20.73 0.36 32.49
C ARG A 946 20.44 -1.12 32.70
N LEU A 947 19.49 -1.67 31.96
CA LEU A 947 19.09 -3.07 32.03
C LEU A 947 19.45 -3.77 30.72
N THR A 948 20.19 -4.87 30.81
CA THR A 948 20.63 -5.68 29.68
C THR A 948 20.04 -7.09 29.80
N HIS A 949 19.32 -7.53 28.78
CA HIS A 949 18.89 -8.92 28.68
C HIS A 949 19.99 -9.76 28.01
N LEU A 950 20.63 -10.64 28.78
CA LEU A 950 21.84 -11.37 28.37
C LEU A 950 21.60 -12.26 27.12
N PRO A 951 20.49 -13.02 27.01
CA PRO A 951 20.26 -13.91 25.87
C PRO A 951 20.06 -13.17 24.54
N THR A 952 19.39 -12.02 24.55
CA THR A 952 19.08 -11.26 23.31
C THR A 952 20.05 -10.10 23.06
N GLY A 953 20.92 -9.78 24.03
CA GLY A 953 21.82 -8.61 23.97
C GLY A 953 21.09 -7.26 23.96
N THR A 954 19.80 -7.23 24.29
CA THR A 954 19.00 -6.00 24.24
C THR A 954 19.24 -5.16 25.49
N VAL A 955 19.60 -3.89 25.30
CA VAL A 955 19.91 -2.94 26.38
C VAL A 955 18.84 -1.84 26.42
N LEU A 956 18.36 -1.50 27.62
CA LEU A 956 17.42 -0.41 27.87
C LEU A 956 17.87 0.44 29.04
N GLU A 957 17.69 1.75 28.95
CA GLU A 957 18.02 2.70 30.02
C GLU A 957 16.77 3.43 30.51
N ARG A 958 16.66 3.64 31.82
CA ARG A 958 15.57 4.38 32.47
C ARG A 958 16.11 5.28 33.58
N GLN A 959 15.61 6.52 33.63
CA GLN A 959 16.04 7.56 34.58
C GLN A 959 14.88 8.46 35.03
N ASP A 960 13.64 7.98 34.90
CA ASP A 960 12.42 8.77 35.09
C ASP A 960 12.17 9.11 36.57
N GLU A 961 12.55 8.19 37.47
CA GLU A 961 12.34 8.31 38.91
C GLU A 961 13.61 8.70 39.67
N ARG A 962 13.44 9.18 40.92
CA ARG A 962 14.57 9.60 41.78
C ARG A 962 15.35 8.44 42.41
N PHE A 963 14.82 7.22 42.36
CA PHE A 963 15.39 6.04 43.02
C PHE A 963 15.71 4.90 42.03
N PHE A 964 16.89 4.29 42.18
CA PHE A 964 17.37 3.19 41.33
C PHE A 964 16.38 2.02 41.24
N ASN A 965 15.82 1.56 42.36
CA ASN A 965 14.91 0.41 42.37
C ASN A 965 13.61 0.66 41.60
N LEU A 966 13.09 1.89 41.62
CA LEU A 966 11.91 2.28 40.84
C LEU A 966 12.26 2.30 39.35
N ASN A 967 13.39 2.90 38.98
CA ASN A 967 13.90 2.88 37.60
C ASN A 967 14.19 1.47 37.10
N LYS A 968 14.71 0.58 37.94
CA LYS A 968 14.92 -0.84 37.65
C LYS A 968 13.59 -1.55 37.35
N ASN A 969 12.56 -1.34 38.18
CA ASN A 969 11.24 -1.94 37.95
C ASN A 969 10.58 -1.43 36.65
N LEU A 970 10.73 -0.14 36.35
CA LEU A 970 10.27 0.45 35.09
C LEU A 970 11.07 -0.08 33.89
N ALA A 971 12.39 -0.26 34.03
CA ALA A 971 13.23 -0.85 33.01
C ALA A 971 12.85 -2.32 32.73
N ILE A 972 12.54 -3.10 33.76
CA ILE A 972 12.06 -4.49 33.61
C ILE A 972 10.71 -4.52 32.87
N LYS A 973 9.77 -3.65 33.23
CA LYS A 973 8.49 -3.52 32.50
C LYS A 973 8.70 -3.12 31.04
N ALA A 974 9.59 -2.16 30.77
CA ALA A 974 9.94 -1.75 29.42
C ALA A 974 10.64 -2.87 28.63
N MET A 975 11.49 -3.66 29.28
CA MET A 975 12.19 -4.80 28.68
C MET A 975 11.19 -5.89 28.27
N LYS A 976 10.22 -6.18 29.13
CA LYS A 976 9.13 -7.12 28.82
C LYS A 976 8.36 -6.68 27.58
N ASN A 977 7.97 -5.42 27.49
CA ASN A 977 7.28 -4.88 26.31
C ASN A 977 8.15 -4.90 25.05
N LYS A 978 9.47 -4.63 25.18
CA LYS A 978 10.38 -4.64 24.03
C LYS A 978 10.60 -6.05 23.46
N LEU A 979 10.79 -7.04 24.34
CA LEU A 979 10.90 -8.44 23.92
C LEU A 979 9.57 -8.93 23.32
N TYR A 980 8.43 -8.49 23.88
CA TYR A 980 7.11 -8.79 23.33
C TYR A 980 6.99 -8.28 21.90
N GLN A 981 7.38 -7.03 21.66
CA GLN A 981 7.36 -6.45 20.33
C GLN A 981 8.28 -7.21 19.36
N MET A 982 9.51 -7.55 19.78
CA MET A 982 10.46 -8.28 18.93
C MET A 982 9.92 -9.65 18.50
N GLN A 983 9.35 -10.41 19.44
CA GLN A 983 8.79 -11.74 19.15
C GLN A 983 7.51 -11.64 18.32
N TYR A 984 6.68 -10.62 18.57
CA TYR A 984 5.50 -10.32 17.77
C TYR A 984 5.89 -9.96 16.33
N ASP A 985 6.87 -9.08 16.14
CA ASP A 985 7.36 -8.68 14.82
C ASP A 985 7.94 -9.88 14.06
N GLU A 986 8.65 -10.78 14.73
CA GLU A 986 9.17 -12.01 14.15
C GLU A 986 8.04 -12.96 13.71
N GLN A 987 7.03 -13.17 14.57
CA GLN A 987 5.87 -14.00 14.26
C GLN A 987 5.07 -13.42 13.07
N GLN A 988 4.85 -12.10 13.05
CA GLN A 988 4.19 -11.41 11.94
C GLN A 988 4.99 -11.50 10.64
N ALA A 989 6.32 -11.34 10.71
CA ALA A 989 7.19 -11.48 9.54
C ALA A 989 7.15 -12.90 8.97
N LEU A 990 7.12 -13.93 9.83
CA LEU A 990 6.98 -15.32 9.40
C LEU A 990 5.62 -15.56 8.72
N LEU A 991 4.52 -15.11 9.34
CA LEU A 991 3.17 -15.24 8.77
C LEU A 991 3.07 -14.52 7.41
N GLN A 992 3.61 -13.30 7.31
CA GLN A 992 3.61 -12.54 6.05
C GLN A 992 4.43 -13.22 4.95
N ARG A 993 5.58 -13.84 5.30
CA ARG A 993 6.38 -14.63 4.36
C ARG A 993 5.62 -15.86 3.88
N THR A 994 5.03 -16.63 4.79
CA THR A 994 4.22 -17.81 4.47
C THR A 994 3.01 -17.44 3.62
N ARG A 995 2.29 -16.37 3.96
CA ARG A 995 1.17 -15.82 3.18
C ARG A 995 1.62 -15.54 1.75
N LYS A 996 2.70 -14.78 1.57
CA LYS A 996 3.22 -14.42 0.25
C LYS A 996 3.63 -15.65 -0.57
N GLN A 997 4.18 -16.68 0.08
CA GLN A 997 4.53 -17.94 -0.56
C GLN A 997 3.30 -18.72 -1.03
N GLN A 998 2.21 -18.73 -0.24
CA GLN A 998 0.97 -19.40 -0.60
C GLN A 998 0.20 -18.66 -1.71
N THR A 999 0.12 -17.32 -1.64
CA THR A 999 -0.66 -16.51 -2.61
C THR A 999 0.03 -16.34 -3.96
N GLY A 1000 1.37 -16.39 -3.98
CA GLY A 1000 2.16 -16.18 -5.18
C GLY A 1000 1.93 -14.81 -5.81
N SER A 1001 1.95 -14.75 -7.14
CA SER A 1001 1.67 -13.53 -7.93
C SER A 1001 0.19 -13.37 -8.28
N GLY A 1002 -0.67 -14.35 -7.96
CA GLY A 1002 -2.10 -14.36 -8.30
C GLY A 1002 -2.37 -14.55 -9.81
N ASN A 1003 -1.33 -14.85 -10.60
CA ASN A 1003 -1.42 -14.98 -12.04
C ASN A 1003 -2.03 -16.33 -12.49
N ARG A 1004 -2.49 -16.35 -13.75
CA ARG A 1004 -3.19 -17.50 -14.36
C ARG A 1004 -2.37 -18.79 -14.46
N ASN A 1005 -1.04 -18.71 -14.29
CA ASN A 1005 -0.11 -19.82 -14.48
C ASN A 1005 0.23 -20.57 -13.18
N GLU A 1006 -0.03 -19.98 -12.01
CA GLU A 1006 0.32 -20.53 -10.69
C GLU A 1006 -0.83 -21.31 -10.03
N LYS A 1007 -1.76 -21.83 -10.86
CA LYS A 1007 -3.00 -22.46 -10.39
C LYS A 1007 -2.78 -23.83 -9.76
N ILE A 1008 -3.37 -24.05 -8.60
CA ILE A 1008 -3.47 -25.39 -7.99
C ILE A 1008 -4.73 -26.13 -8.45
N ARG A 1009 -5.80 -25.39 -8.76
CA ARG A 1009 -7.09 -25.98 -9.17
C ARG A 1009 -7.77 -25.15 -10.25
N THR A 1010 -8.36 -25.82 -11.24
CA THR A 1010 -9.18 -25.22 -12.28
C THR A 1010 -10.63 -25.71 -12.19
N TYR A 1011 -11.57 -24.77 -12.09
CA TYR A 1011 -13.01 -24.99 -12.13
C TYR A 1011 -13.51 -24.67 -13.54
N ASN A 1012 -13.79 -25.69 -14.34
CA ASN A 1012 -14.31 -25.55 -15.70
C ASN A 1012 -15.82 -25.79 -15.69
N ILE A 1013 -16.59 -24.69 -15.68
CA ILE A 1013 -18.06 -24.76 -15.59
C ILE A 1013 -18.69 -25.33 -16.86
N PRO A 1014 -18.30 -24.94 -18.09
CA PRO A 1014 -18.86 -25.50 -19.32
C PRO A 1014 -18.72 -27.02 -19.43
N GLN A 1015 -17.61 -27.58 -18.93
CA GLN A 1015 -17.35 -29.03 -18.94
C GLN A 1015 -17.79 -29.72 -17.65
N ASN A 1016 -18.40 -28.99 -16.71
CA ASN A 1016 -18.79 -29.45 -15.38
C ASN A 1016 -17.68 -30.28 -14.70
N ARG A 1017 -16.44 -29.78 -14.76
CA ARG A 1017 -15.23 -30.50 -14.34
C ARG A 1017 -14.32 -29.63 -13.49
N ILE A 1018 -13.82 -30.19 -12.41
CA ILE A 1018 -12.78 -29.63 -11.55
C ILE A 1018 -11.53 -30.46 -11.70
N SER A 1019 -10.43 -29.77 -11.98
CA SER A 1019 -9.11 -30.37 -12.12
C SER A 1019 -8.18 -29.76 -11.09
N ASP A 1020 -7.78 -30.53 -10.09
CA ASP A 1020 -6.68 -30.17 -9.19
C ASP A 1020 -5.38 -30.66 -9.84
N GLU A 1021 -4.39 -29.79 -10.02
CA GLU A 1021 -3.15 -30.15 -10.73
C GLU A 1021 -2.33 -31.23 -10.01
N ARG A 1022 -2.69 -31.45 -8.74
CA ARG A 1022 -2.03 -32.33 -7.81
C ARG A 1022 -2.61 -33.74 -7.78
N LEU A 1023 -3.83 -33.91 -8.30
CA LEU A 1023 -4.51 -35.20 -8.41
C LEU A 1023 -4.52 -35.70 -9.86
N GLU A 1024 -4.68 -37.01 -10.04
CA GLU A 1024 -4.84 -37.65 -11.35
C GLU A 1024 -6.28 -37.56 -11.86
N GLU A 1025 -7.25 -37.79 -10.96
CA GLU A 1025 -8.67 -37.81 -11.31
C GLU A 1025 -9.31 -36.42 -11.25
N ASN A 1026 -10.20 -36.17 -12.20
CA ASN A 1026 -11.01 -34.97 -12.21
C ASN A 1026 -12.31 -35.22 -11.45
N VAL A 1027 -12.74 -34.23 -10.69
CA VAL A 1027 -14.05 -34.28 -10.02
C VAL A 1027 -15.09 -33.66 -10.95
N HIS A 1028 -16.20 -34.37 -11.13
CA HIS A 1028 -17.37 -33.88 -11.86
C HIS A 1028 -18.42 -33.33 -10.89
N HIS A 1029 -19.44 -32.62 -11.40
CA HIS A 1029 -20.48 -31.95 -10.61
C HIS A 1029 -19.95 -30.76 -9.80
N VAL A 1030 -19.53 -29.72 -10.52
CA VAL A 1030 -18.92 -28.51 -9.94
C VAL A 1030 -19.85 -27.83 -8.93
N SER A 1031 -21.16 -27.78 -9.20
CA SER A 1031 -22.13 -27.16 -8.30
C SER A 1031 -22.19 -27.84 -6.93
N GLU A 1032 -22.18 -29.18 -6.90
CA GLU A 1032 -22.17 -29.98 -5.67
C GLU A 1032 -20.84 -29.86 -4.93
N PHE A 1033 -19.73 -29.73 -5.66
CA PHE A 1033 -18.42 -29.47 -5.06
C PHE A 1033 -18.36 -28.08 -4.41
N LEU A 1034 -18.84 -27.03 -5.10
CA LEU A 1034 -18.89 -25.66 -4.59
C LEU A 1034 -19.89 -25.50 -3.42
N HIS A 1035 -20.78 -26.47 -3.19
CA HIS A 1035 -21.59 -26.51 -1.99
C HIS A 1035 -20.77 -26.85 -0.72
N GLY A 1036 -19.57 -27.40 -0.87
CA GLY A 1036 -18.62 -27.56 0.23
C GLY A 1036 -18.90 -28.74 1.16
N THR A 1037 -19.45 -29.87 0.69
CA THR A 1037 -19.75 -31.03 1.55
C THR A 1037 -18.86 -32.25 1.23
N HIS A 1038 -19.45 -33.41 0.93
CA HIS A 1038 -18.77 -34.70 0.79
C HIS A 1038 -17.75 -34.74 -0.37
N ARG A 1039 -18.02 -34.09 -1.52
CA ARG A 1039 -17.07 -34.11 -2.65
C ARG A 1039 -15.78 -33.35 -2.37
N LEU A 1040 -15.90 -32.17 -1.74
CA LEU A 1040 -14.74 -31.41 -1.29
C LEU A 1040 -13.98 -32.18 -0.22
N HIS A 1041 -14.69 -32.81 0.72
CA HIS A 1041 -14.08 -33.65 1.75
C HIS A 1041 -13.28 -34.81 1.16
N ALA A 1042 -13.85 -35.55 0.21
CA ALA A 1042 -13.18 -36.68 -0.45
C ALA A 1042 -11.89 -36.25 -1.15
N MET A 1043 -11.91 -35.10 -1.86
CA MET A 1043 -10.72 -34.55 -2.51
C MET A 1043 -9.64 -34.16 -1.50
N ILE A 1044 -10.01 -33.53 -0.38
CA ILE A 1044 -9.07 -33.13 0.68
C ILE A 1044 -8.43 -34.38 1.33
N GLU A 1045 -9.20 -35.43 1.63
CA GLU A 1045 -8.64 -36.65 2.20
C GLU A 1045 -7.72 -37.38 1.22
N GLU A 1046 -8.03 -37.40 -0.09
CA GLU A 1046 -7.10 -37.95 -1.10
C GLU A 1046 -5.80 -37.15 -1.13
N LEU A 1047 -5.86 -35.81 -1.19
CA LEU A 1047 -4.67 -34.94 -1.16
C LEU A 1047 -3.80 -35.19 0.08
N LYS A 1048 -4.43 -35.37 1.24
CA LYS A 1048 -3.76 -35.66 2.50
C LYS A 1048 -3.09 -37.04 2.49
N GLN A 1049 -3.75 -38.07 1.96
CA GLN A 1049 -3.15 -39.40 1.80
C GLN A 1049 -1.93 -39.37 0.87
N GLN A 1050 -2.02 -38.63 -0.24
CA GLN A 1050 -0.91 -38.46 -1.17
C GLN A 1050 0.28 -37.73 -0.54
N ASP A 1051 0.01 -36.65 0.19
CA ASP A 1051 1.04 -35.87 0.89
C ASP A 1051 1.77 -36.70 1.95
N ARG A 1052 1.02 -37.51 2.73
CA ARG A 1052 1.54 -38.45 3.72
C ARG A 1052 2.46 -39.49 3.09
N LEU A 1053 2.00 -40.17 2.04
CA LEU A 1053 2.79 -41.14 1.30
C LEU A 1053 4.08 -40.51 0.77
N HIS A 1054 3.99 -39.31 0.21
CA HIS A 1054 5.14 -38.61 -0.33
C HIS A 1054 6.17 -38.24 0.76
N ARG A 1055 5.73 -37.73 1.90
CA ARG A 1055 6.60 -37.44 3.06
C ARG A 1055 7.30 -38.71 3.56
N PHE A 1056 6.58 -39.83 3.60
CA PHE A 1056 7.14 -41.10 4.04
C PHE A 1056 8.27 -41.56 3.12
N ILE A 1057 8.04 -41.53 1.80
CA ILE A 1057 9.06 -41.89 0.79
C ILE A 1057 10.28 -40.95 0.86
N GLU A 1058 10.08 -39.65 1.09
CA GLU A 1058 11.19 -38.72 1.28
C GLU A 1058 12.07 -39.09 2.49
N LEU A 1059 11.45 -39.48 3.61
CA LEU A 1059 12.18 -39.85 4.82
C LEU A 1059 12.98 -41.14 4.64
N THR A 1060 12.38 -42.16 4.01
CA THR A 1060 13.07 -43.43 3.74
C THR A 1060 14.30 -43.19 2.85
N ASN A 1061 14.19 -42.33 1.83
CA ASN A 1061 15.30 -42.00 0.93
C ASN A 1061 16.40 -41.14 1.58
N LYS A 1062 16.08 -40.30 2.56
CA LYS A 1062 17.08 -39.53 3.34
C LYS A 1062 17.86 -40.42 4.31
N SER A 1063 17.21 -41.42 4.92
CA SER A 1063 17.87 -42.34 5.85
C SER A 1063 18.92 -43.26 5.18
N SER A 1064 18.85 -43.41 3.85
CA SER A 1064 19.84 -44.14 3.04
C SER A 1064 21.05 -43.30 2.58
N SER A 1065 21.07 -41.99 2.86
CA SER A 1065 22.16 -41.07 2.46
C SER A 1065 23.00 -40.63 3.64
#